data_AF-A0A6M6JBW7-F1
#
_entry.id   AF-A0A6M6JBW7-F1
#
_cell.length_a   1.000
_cell.length_b   1.000
_cell.length_c   1.000
_cell.angle_alpha   90.00
_cell.angle_beta   90.00
_cell.angle_gamma   90.00
#
_symmetry.space_group_name_H-M   'P 1'
#
loop_
_entity.id
_entity.type
_entity.pdbx_description
1 polymer ?
#
loop_
_entity_poly.entity_id
_entity_poly.type
_entity_poly.pdbx_seq_one_letter_code
_entity_poly.pdbx_strand_id
1 'polypeptide(L)'
;MAQTPVETAAPPRTSGSSGLVLLGTAIAVLVAAGLTALSGARPLVALGLPDPGVLTTVGLPAVRAVAEVAMVLTIGALLLAAFLAPPQKSGYLDVAGYRALRRAGWTGVLWVAAAVLLVPLTVADALGRPVADVLDVGLLVEVVPQLAASTAWSWTAVIALLVVVGCRSVLTWGWTTVLFGLSVAGPLPVTLTGHSAAGGSHDVATDSLVLHVLASSLWVGGLVAVIALAASRGPDRATALATAVPRFSALALVCWLVLAVTGTINALTRISPGAVFGSYYGGLLLAKAGALLALGALGALHRRSTVAAASRGEPRALLRLGGVEVLLMLATIGLAVALGRTAAPDDGSGAPSRAEALIGYDLNGPPTLARLLFDWRFDLVFGTAAIVLAVVYLLGVRRMRARGDDWPVGRTLGWLAGCAALLVATSSGIGRYGPAMFSVHMGEHMILSMLVPILLVLGAPVTLALRTLPSGGRHGPPGPREWLLAAVHSPPSRWLTHPLVALPLFVGSYYALYFSGIFPAALPEHGAHLLMNLHFLVVGTLFFWPIIGIDPSPRRLPPVARLAVVFASVPFHAFFGVALMSSATVIGGDFYRALALPWVPDLLQDQRLGGGLAWASGELPLLLVVIALLIQWSRHDERSARRDDRRAEHDGDADLRAYNAMLHRLATETRPSVAQSDETESSPGHTDRVDAEPAGDHEAVRAAGGTAVSAGHGPDPTSSESPEAPR
;
A
#
# COMPACT_ATOMS: atom_id res chain seq x y z
N MET A 1 65.08 -13.98 -1.17
CA MET A 1 63.97 -13.05 -1.47
C MET A 1 63.61 -13.21 -2.95
N ALA A 2 62.61 -14.02 -3.25
CA ALA A 2 62.03 -14.12 -4.59
C ALA A 2 60.57 -13.64 -4.49
N GLN A 3 60.26 -12.56 -5.19
CA GLN A 3 58.91 -11.98 -5.23
C GLN A 3 58.01 -12.88 -6.08
N THR A 4 57.00 -13.47 -5.47
CA THR A 4 55.89 -14.12 -6.17
C THR A 4 55.09 -13.06 -6.94
N PRO A 5 54.81 -13.25 -8.23
CA PRO A 5 54.04 -12.29 -9.01
C PRO A 5 52.58 -12.29 -8.53
N VAL A 6 52.06 -11.10 -8.24
CA VAL A 6 50.64 -10.88 -7.98
C VAL A 6 49.89 -11.16 -9.28
N GLU A 7 49.16 -12.27 -9.30
CA GLU A 7 48.27 -12.64 -10.39
C GLU A 7 47.19 -11.55 -10.52
N THR A 8 47.26 -10.77 -11.60
CA THR A 8 46.28 -9.74 -11.92
C THR A 8 44.94 -10.41 -12.20
N ALA A 9 44.01 -10.28 -11.26
CA ALA A 9 42.65 -10.78 -11.40
C ALA A 9 42.04 -10.25 -12.71
N ALA A 10 41.69 -11.17 -13.62
CA ALA A 10 41.02 -10.85 -14.87
C ALA A 10 39.76 -9.99 -14.61
N PRO A 11 39.43 -9.03 -15.50
CA PRO A 11 38.26 -8.17 -15.31
C PRO A 11 37.00 -9.03 -15.14
N PRO A 12 36.05 -8.63 -14.26
CA PRO A 12 34.86 -9.41 -14.01
C PRO A 12 34.05 -9.54 -15.29
N ARG A 13 34.04 -10.73 -15.88
CA ARG A 13 33.14 -11.08 -16.99
C ARG A 13 31.71 -10.69 -16.59
N THR A 14 31.08 -9.84 -17.38
CA THR A 14 29.70 -9.38 -17.17
C THR A 14 28.78 -10.59 -16.96
N SER A 15 27.96 -10.53 -15.91
CA SER A 15 27.00 -11.59 -15.59
C SER A 15 26.04 -11.77 -16.78
N GLY A 16 25.81 -13.02 -17.23
CA GLY A 16 24.94 -13.32 -18.37
C GLY A 16 23.51 -12.77 -18.26
N SER A 17 23.06 -12.37 -17.07
CA SER A 17 21.77 -11.71 -16.87
C SER A 17 21.71 -10.28 -17.42
N SER A 18 22.81 -9.51 -17.40
CA SER A 18 22.83 -8.14 -17.95
C SER A 18 22.68 -8.13 -19.47
N GLY A 19 23.33 -9.08 -20.17
CA GLY A 19 23.22 -9.22 -21.62
C GLY A 19 21.79 -9.58 -22.05
N LEU A 20 21.11 -10.45 -21.31
CA LEU A 20 19.71 -10.80 -21.54
C LEU A 20 18.78 -9.59 -21.44
N VAL A 21 18.94 -8.77 -20.39
CA VAL A 21 18.13 -7.57 -20.20
C VAL A 21 18.38 -6.55 -21.31
N LEU A 22 19.65 -6.30 -21.68
CA LEU A 22 19.98 -5.39 -22.78
C LEU A 22 19.36 -5.83 -24.10
N LEU A 23 19.47 -7.12 -24.45
CA LEU A 23 18.85 -7.68 -25.64
C LEU A 23 17.32 -7.54 -25.60
N GLY A 24 16.70 -7.89 -24.47
CA GLY A 24 15.26 -7.78 -24.29
C GLY A 24 14.76 -6.34 -24.36
N THR A 25 15.49 -5.37 -23.78
CA THR A 25 15.18 -3.94 -23.92
C THR A 25 15.27 -3.49 -25.37
N ALA A 26 16.31 -3.91 -26.11
CA ALA A 26 16.43 -3.60 -27.53
C ALA A 26 15.24 -4.16 -28.33
N ILE A 27 14.81 -5.39 -28.06
CA ILE A 27 13.61 -5.98 -28.67
C ILE A 27 12.37 -5.17 -28.30
N ALA A 28 12.17 -4.82 -27.02
CA ALA A 28 11.02 -4.03 -26.59
C ALA A 28 10.95 -2.69 -27.33
N VAL A 29 12.08 -1.99 -27.46
CA VAL A 29 12.19 -0.71 -28.19
C VAL A 29 11.89 -0.90 -29.67
N LEU A 30 12.49 -1.90 -30.32
CA LEU A 30 12.27 -2.19 -31.74
C LEU A 30 10.82 -2.56 -32.03
N VAL A 31 10.19 -3.36 -31.16
CA VAL A 31 8.77 -3.73 -31.29
C VAL A 31 7.89 -2.50 -31.08
N ALA A 32 8.12 -1.70 -30.04
CA ALA A 32 7.32 -0.50 -29.76
C ALA A 32 7.42 0.53 -30.90
N ALA A 33 8.64 0.89 -31.29
CA ALA A 33 8.90 1.86 -32.35
C ALA A 33 8.46 1.34 -33.71
N GLY A 34 8.79 0.09 -34.03
CA GLY A 34 8.49 -0.54 -35.32
C GLY A 34 7.00 -0.74 -35.54
N LEU A 35 6.28 -1.31 -34.58
CA LEU A 35 4.81 -1.50 -34.72
C LEU A 35 4.08 -0.16 -34.74
N THR A 36 4.50 0.83 -33.93
CA THR A 36 3.90 2.18 -33.99
C THR A 36 4.13 2.81 -35.36
N ALA A 37 5.34 2.72 -35.92
CA ALA A 37 5.63 3.24 -37.25
C ALA A 37 4.84 2.51 -38.36
N LEU A 38 4.72 1.19 -38.28
CA LEU A 38 3.97 0.36 -39.24
C LEU A 38 2.47 0.57 -39.17
N SER A 39 1.94 0.90 -37.99
CA SER A 39 0.50 1.20 -37.81
C SER A 39 0.05 2.43 -38.60
N GLY A 40 0.99 3.29 -39.02
CA GLY A 40 0.68 4.56 -39.66
C GLY A 40 -0.07 5.53 -38.74
N ALA A 41 -0.22 5.22 -37.45
CA ALA A 41 -0.99 6.01 -36.51
C ALA A 41 -0.37 7.41 -36.37
N ARG A 42 -1.04 8.39 -36.97
CA ARG A 42 -0.79 9.82 -36.78
C ARG A 42 -2.07 10.47 -36.23
N PRO A 43 -2.40 10.23 -34.95
CA PRO A 43 -3.69 10.63 -34.39
C PRO A 43 -3.95 12.13 -34.56
N LEU A 44 -2.91 12.94 -34.40
CA LEU A 44 -2.95 14.39 -34.55
C LEU A 44 -3.22 14.83 -36.00
N VAL A 45 -2.56 14.20 -36.98
CA VAL A 45 -2.78 14.50 -38.39
C VAL A 45 -4.19 14.07 -38.82
N ALA A 46 -4.70 12.95 -38.29
CA ALA A 46 -6.09 12.53 -38.50
C ALA A 46 -7.11 13.54 -37.92
N LEU A 47 -6.71 14.32 -36.91
CA LEU A 47 -7.47 15.43 -36.31
C LEU A 47 -7.18 16.81 -36.97
N GLY A 48 -6.39 16.85 -38.05
CA GLY A 48 -6.03 18.09 -38.76
C GLY A 48 -4.94 18.93 -38.09
N LEU A 49 -4.26 18.39 -37.08
CA LEU A 49 -3.16 19.06 -36.37
C LEU A 49 -1.79 18.79 -37.04
N PRO A 50 -0.80 19.68 -36.85
CA PRO A 50 0.54 19.51 -37.42
C PRO A 50 1.27 18.27 -36.87
N ASP A 51 2.19 17.71 -37.66
CA ASP A 51 2.99 16.54 -37.29
C ASP A 51 4.15 16.93 -36.36
N PRO A 52 4.26 16.34 -35.15
CA PRO A 52 5.37 16.60 -34.23
C PRO A 52 6.73 16.05 -34.72
N GLY A 53 6.75 15.37 -35.85
CA GLY A 53 7.95 14.91 -36.55
C GLY A 53 8.46 13.55 -36.09
N VAL A 54 9.31 12.93 -36.91
CA VAL A 54 9.76 11.53 -36.75
C VAL A 54 10.40 11.26 -35.38
N LEU A 55 11.17 12.23 -34.87
CA LEU A 55 11.83 12.11 -33.57
C LEU A 55 10.82 11.95 -32.43
N THR A 56 9.67 12.62 -32.50
CA THR A 56 8.59 12.48 -31.52
C THR A 56 7.77 11.22 -31.80
N THR A 57 7.35 10.98 -33.05
CA THR A 57 6.46 9.86 -33.39
C THR A 57 7.10 8.49 -33.15
N VAL A 58 8.42 8.36 -33.35
CA VAL A 58 9.18 7.11 -33.13
C VAL A 58 9.91 7.13 -31.79
N GLY A 59 10.47 8.28 -31.39
CA GLY A 59 11.22 8.40 -30.15
C GLY A 59 10.35 8.28 -28.91
N LEU A 60 9.13 8.80 -28.92
CA LEU A 60 8.21 8.67 -27.77
C LEU A 60 7.90 7.21 -27.41
N PRO A 61 7.42 6.33 -28.33
CA PRO A 61 7.21 4.91 -27.99
C PRO A 61 8.52 4.19 -27.63
N ALA A 62 9.66 4.56 -28.25
CA ALA A 62 10.96 3.98 -27.89
C ALA A 62 11.37 4.31 -26.44
N VAL A 63 11.33 5.60 -26.06
CA VAL A 63 11.67 6.05 -24.70
C VAL A 63 10.64 5.53 -23.69
N ARG A 64 9.35 5.45 -24.07
CA ARG A 64 8.30 4.82 -23.26
C ARG A 64 8.63 3.37 -22.95
N ALA A 65 9.03 2.58 -23.94
CA ALA A 65 9.45 1.19 -23.72
C ALA A 65 10.66 1.09 -22.78
N VAL A 66 11.65 1.98 -22.92
CA VAL A 66 12.79 2.06 -21.99
C VAL A 66 12.34 2.39 -20.57
N ALA A 67 11.45 3.38 -20.40
CA ALA A 67 10.91 3.76 -19.10
C ALA A 67 10.16 2.60 -18.44
N GLU A 68 9.32 1.88 -19.20
CA GLU A 68 8.57 0.74 -18.68
C GLU A 68 9.48 -0.41 -18.28
N VAL A 69 10.47 -0.75 -19.10
CA VAL A 69 11.46 -1.77 -18.76
C VAL A 69 12.27 -1.35 -17.52
N ALA A 70 12.76 -0.11 -17.45
CA ALA A 70 13.53 0.37 -16.31
C ALA A 70 12.72 0.38 -15.00
N MET A 71 11.44 0.75 -15.08
CA MET A 71 10.49 0.71 -13.97
C MET A 71 10.30 -0.72 -13.46
N VAL A 72 9.91 -1.68 -14.33
CA VAL A 72 9.64 -3.05 -13.88
C VAL A 72 10.90 -3.70 -13.29
N LEU A 73 12.08 -3.42 -13.85
CA LEU A 73 13.35 -3.91 -13.30
C LEU A 73 13.64 -3.33 -11.91
N THR A 74 13.34 -2.05 -11.69
CA THR A 74 13.52 -1.38 -10.40
C THR A 74 12.59 -1.96 -9.34
N ILE A 75 11.29 -2.07 -9.65
CA ILE A 75 10.27 -2.65 -8.77
C ILE A 75 10.61 -4.11 -8.44
N GLY A 76 11.00 -4.90 -9.45
CA GLY A 76 11.39 -6.30 -9.29
C GLY A 76 12.62 -6.52 -8.42
N ALA A 77 13.63 -5.65 -8.56
CA ALA A 77 14.83 -5.71 -7.73
C ALA A 77 14.53 -5.33 -6.27
N LEU A 78 13.65 -4.34 -6.03
CA LEU A 78 13.19 -4.00 -4.68
C LEU A 78 12.29 -5.09 -4.08
N LEU A 79 11.44 -5.73 -4.87
CA LEU A 79 10.65 -6.89 -4.47
C LEU A 79 11.55 -8.02 -3.97
N LEU A 80 12.64 -8.30 -4.71
CA LEU A 80 13.63 -9.29 -4.30
C LEU A 80 14.28 -8.91 -2.97
N ALA A 81 14.72 -7.66 -2.82
CA ALA A 81 15.38 -7.18 -1.61
C ALA A 81 14.46 -7.15 -0.38
N ALA A 82 13.18 -6.83 -0.57
CA ALA A 82 12.23 -6.68 0.53
C ALA A 82 11.57 -8.00 0.95
N PHE A 83 11.23 -8.89 0.00
CA PHE A 83 10.32 -10.02 0.31
C PHE A 83 10.81 -11.40 -0.13
N LEU A 84 11.67 -11.48 -1.15
CA LEU A 84 12.12 -12.77 -1.68
C LEU A 84 13.45 -13.23 -1.07
N ALA A 85 14.39 -12.31 -0.85
CA ALA A 85 15.65 -12.57 -0.15
C ALA A 85 15.46 -12.39 1.37
N PRO A 86 15.94 -13.32 2.21
CA PRO A 86 15.83 -13.18 3.65
C PRO A 86 16.83 -12.13 4.18
N PRO A 87 16.40 -11.19 5.05
CA PRO A 87 17.31 -10.27 5.72
C PRO A 87 18.15 -11.01 6.77
N GLN A 88 19.23 -10.36 7.22
CA GLN A 88 20.03 -10.83 8.34
C GLN A 88 19.25 -10.70 9.66
N LYS A 89 19.63 -11.48 10.68
CA LYS A 89 19.02 -11.40 12.02
C LYS A 89 19.14 -10.02 12.67
N SER A 90 20.13 -9.23 12.27
CA SER A 90 20.34 -7.85 12.72
C SER A 90 19.35 -6.85 12.12
N GLY A 91 18.49 -7.27 11.18
CA GLY A 91 17.55 -6.40 10.47
C GLY A 91 18.14 -5.69 9.24
N TYR A 92 19.45 -5.85 9.00
CA TYR A 92 20.12 -5.41 7.78
C TYR A 92 19.87 -6.37 6.62
N LEU A 93 19.98 -5.86 5.39
CA LEU A 93 19.89 -6.68 4.19
C LEU A 93 21.04 -7.71 4.15
N ASP A 94 20.75 -8.91 3.64
CA ASP A 94 21.77 -9.89 3.30
C ASP A 94 22.51 -9.52 2.00
N VAL A 95 23.49 -10.32 1.60
CA VAL A 95 24.27 -10.07 0.38
C VAL A 95 23.39 -10.05 -0.87
N ALA A 96 22.40 -10.95 -0.95
CA ALA A 96 21.49 -11.02 -2.09
C ALA A 96 20.58 -9.78 -2.16
N GLY A 97 20.00 -9.39 -1.04
CA GLY A 97 19.14 -8.22 -0.89
C GLY A 97 19.90 -6.92 -1.16
N TYR A 98 21.13 -6.77 -0.65
CA TYR A 98 21.95 -5.60 -0.94
C TYR A 98 22.33 -5.51 -2.43
N ARG A 99 22.70 -6.63 -3.07
CA ARG A 99 22.94 -6.65 -4.52
C ARG A 99 21.69 -6.26 -5.31
N ALA A 100 20.52 -6.73 -4.89
CA ALA A 100 19.25 -6.38 -5.50
C ALA A 100 18.93 -4.88 -5.33
N LEU A 101 19.13 -4.31 -4.13
CA LEU A 101 19.00 -2.87 -3.88
C LEU A 101 19.92 -2.04 -4.77
N ARG A 102 21.18 -2.47 -4.95
CA ARG A 102 22.14 -1.79 -5.84
C ARG A 102 21.71 -1.83 -7.30
N ARG A 103 21.15 -2.95 -7.77
CA ARG A 103 20.58 -3.06 -9.12
C ARG A 103 19.38 -2.13 -9.28
N ALA A 104 18.46 -2.12 -8.31
CA ALA A 104 17.32 -1.21 -8.31
C ALA A 104 17.75 0.26 -8.44
N GLY A 105 18.81 0.66 -7.74
CA GLY A 105 19.32 2.02 -7.88
C GLY A 105 19.89 2.33 -9.26
N TRP A 106 20.44 1.36 -10.00
CA TRP A 106 20.96 1.60 -11.36
C TRP A 106 19.85 1.64 -12.40
N THR A 107 18.91 0.68 -12.32
CA THR A 107 17.72 0.68 -13.19
C THR A 107 16.82 1.88 -12.90
N GLY A 108 16.78 2.34 -11.65
CA GLY A 108 16.06 3.54 -11.25
C GLY A 108 16.63 4.82 -11.88
N VAL A 109 17.96 4.92 -12.05
CA VAL A 109 18.56 6.07 -12.76
C VAL A 109 18.10 6.10 -14.22
N LEU A 110 18.06 4.94 -14.88
CA LEU A 110 17.53 4.83 -16.24
C LEU A 110 16.04 5.18 -16.28
N TRP A 111 15.26 4.78 -15.27
CA TRP A 111 13.85 5.12 -15.17
C TRP A 111 13.64 6.63 -15.02
N VAL A 112 14.39 7.29 -14.13
CA VAL A 112 14.37 8.76 -13.99
C VAL A 112 14.70 9.44 -15.31
N ALA A 113 15.80 9.04 -15.96
CA ALA A 113 16.23 9.64 -17.22
C ALA A 113 15.15 9.50 -18.31
N ALA A 114 14.56 8.31 -18.46
CA ALA A 114 13.51 8.07 -19.43
C ALA A 114 12.22 8.85 -19.10
N ALA A 115 11.81 8.93 -17.83
CA ALA A 115 10.65 9.69 -17.40
C ALA A 115 10.83 11.20 -17.65
N VAL A 116 12.02 11.75 -17.39
CA VAL A 116 12.35 13.16 -17.69
C VAL A 116 12.31 13.42 -19.19
N LEU A 117 12.86 12.52 -20.02
CA LEU A 117 12.82 12.65 -21.48
C LEU A 117 11.39 12.58 -22.05
N LEU A 118 10.48 11.85 -21.40
CA LEU A 118 9.09 11.74 -21.83
C LEU A 118 8.29 13.02 -21.58
N VAL A 119 8.72 13.90 -20.68
CA VAL A 119 8.05 15.21 -20.45
C VAL A 119 8.05 16.06 -21.73
N PRO A 120 9.19 16.48 -22.31
CA PRO A 120 9.19 17.30 -23.53
C PRO A 120 8.66 16.53 -24.76
N LEU A 121 8.86 15.20 -24.84
CA LEU A 121 8.29 14.40 -25.94
C LEU A 121 6.77 14.38 -25.92
N THR A 122 6.15 14.31 -24.73
CA THR A 122 4.69 14.36 -24.60
C THR A 122 4.14 15.76 -24.87
N VAL A 123 4.87 16.82 -24.49
CA VAL A 123 4.53 18.20 -24.87
C VAL A 123 4.59 18.38 -26.39
N ALA A 124 5.64 17.90 -27.03
CA ALA A 124 5.80 17.93 -28.49
C ALA A 124 4.65 17.21 -29.21
N ASP A 125 4.32 16.00 -28.75
CA ASP A 125 3.19 15.20 -29.26
C ASP A 125 1.87 15.98 -29.07
N ALA A 126 1.59 16.49 -27.87
CA ALA A 126 0.35 17.22 -27.59
C ALA A 126 0.17 18.51 -28.42
N LEU A 127 1.26 19.25 -28.67
CA LEU A 127 1.22 20.51 -29.43
C LEU A 127 1.36 20.32 -30.95
N GLY A 128 1.67 19.11 -31.42
CA GLY A 128 1.97 18.85 -32.82
C GLY A 128 3.22 19.59 -33.33
N ARG A 129 4.19 19.86 -32.45
CA ARG A 129 5.43 20.60 -32.80
C ARG A 129 6.66 19.71 -32.71
N PRO A 130 7.70 19.95 -33.53
CA PRO A 130 9.00 19.32 -33.35
C PRO A 130 9.52 19.48 -31.92
N VAL A 131 10.10 18.42 -31.34
CA VAL A 131 10.58 18.47 -29.95
C VAL A 131 11.60 19.59 -29.71
N ALA A 132 12.41 19.93 -30.73
CA ALA A 132 13.39 21.01 -30.65
C ALA A 132 12.74 22.39 -30.36
N ASP A 133 11.50 22.60 -30.80
CA ASP A 133 10.77 23.86 -30.65
C ASP A 133 10.09 23.99 -29.29
N VAL A 134 10.06 22.91 -28.49
CA VAL A 134 9.43 22.87 -27.17
C VAL A 134 10.42 22.63 -26.02
N LEU A 135 11.73 22.65 -26.29
CA LEU A 135 12.77 22.52 -25.27
C LEU A 135 13.03 23.80 -24.46
N ASP A 136 12.35 24.90 -24.79
CA ASP A 136 12.42 26.13 -24.00
C ASP A 136 11.88 25.90 -22.58
N VAL A 137 12.69 26.22 -21.57
CA VAL A 137 12.35 25.97 -20.16
C VAL A 137 11.17 26.83 -19.71
N GLY A 138 11.04 28.06 -20.22
CA GLY A 138 9.92 28.95 -19.90
C GLY A 138 8.60 28.35 -20.38
N LEU A 139 8.57 27.90 -21.64
CA LEU A 139 7.43 27.21 -22.23
C LEU A 139 7.07 25.94 -21.46
N LEU A 140 8.05 25.10 -21.11
CA LEU A 140 7.79 23.85 -20.39
C LEU A 140 7.18 24.10 -19.00
N VAL A 141 7.65 25.11 -18.27
CA VAL A 141 7.10 25.47 -16.96
C VAL A 141 5.64 25.93 -17.06
N GLU A 142 5.29 26.63 -18.14
CA GLU A 142 3.91 27.10 -18.37
C GLU A 142 2.98 25.98 -18.83
N VAL A 143 3.44 25.14 -19.76
CA VAL A 143 2.58 24.16 -20.47
C VAL A 143 2.46 22.83 -19.72
N VAL A 144 3.51 22.35 -19.06
CA VAL A 144 3.48 21.03 -18.39
C VAL A 144 2.34 20.88 -17.38
N PRO A 145 2.06 21.85 -16.49
CA PRO A 145 0.94 21.77 -15.54
C PRO A 145 -0.44 21.67 -16.21
N GLN A 146 -0.56 22.12 -17.46
CA GLN A 146 -1.81 22.10 -18.23
C GLN A 146 -2.02 20.78 -18.99
N LEU A 147 -0.96 19.97 -19.12
CA LEU A 147 -0.99 18.68 -19.80
C LEU A 147 -0.88 17.54 -18.78
N ALA A 148 -2.00 16.87 -18.50
CA ALA A 148 -2.08 15.79 -17.52
C ALA A 148 -1.01 14.70 -17.75
N ALA A 149 -0.78 14.29 -19.00
CA ALA A 149 0.23 13.29 -19.34
C ALA A 149 1.67 13.74 -19.02
N SER A 150 2.02 14.99 -19.32
CA SER A 150 3.36 15.54 -19.03
C SER A 150 3.56 15.79 -17.53
N THR A 151 2.51 16.22 -16.83
CA THR A 151 2.50 16.33 -15.36
C THR A 151 2.69 14.97 -14.70
N ALA A 152 2.02 13.92 -15.20
CA ALA A 152 2.17 12.55 -14.70
C ALA A 152 3.60 12.02 -14.84
N TRP A 153 4.27 12.29 -15.97
CA TRP A 153 5.68 11.93 -16.15
C TRP A 153 6.61 12.68 -15.21
N SER A 154 6.33 13.96 -14.95
CA SER A 154 7.07 14.75 -13.97
C SER A 154 6.98 14.15 -12.56
N TRP A 155 5.77 13.78 -12.11
CA TRP A 155 5.57 13.10 -10.82
C TRP A 155 6.26 11.72 -10.78
N THR A 156 6.18 10.96 -11.87
CA THR A 156 6.87 9.67 -12.00
C THR A 156 8.38 9.84 -11.86
N ALA A 157 8.96 10.86 -12.49
CA ALA A 157 10.40 11.17 -12.40
C ALA A 157 10.81 11.54 -10.96
N VAL A 158 9.99 12.35 -10.26
CA VAL A 158 10.22 12.70 -8.84
C VAL A 158 10.19 11.46 -7.95
N ILE A 159 9.17 10.61 -8.10
CA ILE A 159 9.05 9.38 -7.31
C ILE A 159 10.23 8.44 -7.60
N ALA A 160 10.57 8.24 -8.88
CA ALA A 160 11.71 7.42 -9.28
C ALA A 160 13.04 7.97 -8.72
N LEU A 161 13.21 9.30 -8.66
CA LEU A 161 14.38 9.94 -8.07
C LEU A 161 14.47 9.67 -6.57
N LEU A 162 13.36 9.79 -5.84
CA LEU A 162 13.31 9.45 -4.42
C LEU A 162 13.66 7.96 -4.19
N VAL A 163 13.19 7.07 -5.07
CA VAL A 163 13.58 5.65 -5.06
C VAL A 163 15.08 5.47 -5.26
N VAL A 164 15.68 6.17 -6.23
CA VAL A 164 17.12 6.11 -6.49
C VAL A 164 17.93 6.60 -5.29
N VAL A 165 17.55 7.73 -4.70
CA VAL A 165 18.19 8.29 -3.51
C VAL A 165 18.10 7.31 -2.34
N GLY A 166 16.91 6.75 -2.09
CA GLY A 166 16.72 5.73 -1.06
C GLY A 166 17.54 4.45 -1.30
N CYS A 167 17.71 4.03 -2.56
CA CYS A 167 18.53 2.85 -2.89
C CYS A 167 20.03 3.06 -2.56
N ARG A 168 20.48 4.30 -2.37
CA ARG A 168 21.86 4.65 -2.03
C ARG A 168 22.09 4.79 -0.54
N SER A 169 21.05 5.08 0.24
CA SER A 169 21.14 5.36 1.68
C SER A 169 20.61 4.24 2.57
N VAL A 170 19.69 3.41 2.08
CA VAL A 170 19.03 2.37 2.89
C VAL A 170 19.89 1.12 3.01
N LEU A 171 20.02 0.59 4.23
CA LEU A 171 20.68 -0.69 4.52
C LEU A 171 19.81 -1.68 5.31
N THR A 172 18.67 -1.22 5.84
CA THR A 172 17.78 -2.02 6.69
C THR A 172 16.53 -2.47 5.94
N TRP A 173 16.05 -3.67 6.28
CA TRP A 173 14.90 -4.30 5.64
C TRP A 173 13.61 -3.46 5.73
N GLY A 174 13.38 -2.81 6.87
CA GLY A 174 12.19 -1.98 7.09
C GLY A 174 12.11 -0.81 6.09
N TRP A 175 13.20 -0.07 5.93
CA TRP A 175 13.26 1.02 4.95
C TRP A 175 13.26 0.52 3.50
N THR A 176 13.80 -0.66 3.22
CA THR A 176 13.67 -1.29 1.89
C THR A 176 12.22 -1.61 1.55
N THR A 177 11.41 -2.00 2.54
CA THR A 177 9.98 -2.24 2.36
C THR A 177 9.22 -0.94 2.03
N VAL A 178 9.57 0.17 2.71
CA VAL A 178 9.03 1.51 2.38
C VAL A 178 9.41 1.91 0.96
N LEU A 179 10.67 1.69 0.58
CA LEU A 179 11.17 2.01 -0.75
C LEU A 179 10.52 1.18 -1.85
N PHE A 180 10.22 -0.10 -1.57
CA PHE A 180 9.42 -0.93 -2.46
C PHE A 180 8.02 -0.33 -2.66
N GLY A 181 7.32 0.04 -1.57
CA GLY A 181 6.02 0.71 -1.66
C GLY A 181 6.07 1.99 -2.49
N LEU A 182 7.09 2.81 -2.30
CA LEU A 182 7.32 4.02 -3.10
C LEU A 182 7.53 3.72 -4.59
N SER A 183 8.28 2.66 -4.92
CA SER A 183 8.50 2.27 -6.33
C SER A 183 7.23 1.74 -7.01
N VAL A 184 6.35 1.06 -6.25
CA VAL A 184 5.02 0.63 -6.72
C VAL A 184 4.08 1.81 -6.94
N ALA A 185 4.23 2.90 -6.17
CA ALA A 185 3.48 4.13 -6.39
C ALA A 185 3.94 4.93 -7.63
N GLY A 186 5.18 4.75 -8.07
CA GLY A 186 5.77 5.47 -9.22
C GLY A 186 5.01 5.36 -10.54
N PRO A 187 4.48 4.20 -10.98
CA PRO A 187 3.63 4.11 -12.17
C PRO A 187 2.25 4.78 -12.07
N LEU A 188 1.75 5.08 -10.86
CA LEU A 188 0.36 5.49 -10.66
C LEU A 188 0.00 6.79 -11.39
N PRO A 189 0.81 7.87 -11.35
CA PRO A 189 0.49 9.11 -12.06
C PRO A 189 0.22 8.89 -13.57
N VAL A 190 1.04 8.07 -14.23
CA VAL A 190 0.95 7.82 -15.67
C VAL A 190 -0.18 6.84 -16.01
N THR A 191 -0.48 5.89 -15.13
CA THR A 191 -1.55 4.91 -15.38
C THR A 191 -2.92 5.49 -15.09
N LEU A 192 -3.04 6.40 -14.12
CA LEU A 192 -4.28 7.11 -13.79
C LEU A 192 -4.65 8.20 -14.81
N THR A 193 -3.66 8.72 -15.56
CA THR A 193 -3.89 9.70 -16.64
C THR A 193 -4.07 9.05 -18.01
N GLY A 194 -3.90 7.72 -18.11
CA GLY A 194 -4.02 7.00 -19.36
C GLY A 194 -5.48 6.74 -19.72
N HIS A 195 -5.98 7.44 -20.74
CA HIS A 195 -7.24 7.20 -21.50
C HIS A 195 -8.47 8.04 -21.14
N SER A 196 -8.28 9.29 -20.73
CA SER A 196 -9.38 10.24 -20.49
C SER A 196 -10.11 10.73 -21.76
N ALA A 197 -9.80 10.24 -22.98
CA ALA A 197 -10.13 10.97 -24.21
C ALA A 197 -10.85 10.20 -25.33
N ALA A 198 -11.19 8.90 -25.18
CA ALA A 198 -11.88 8.18 -26.26
C ALA A 198 -12.82 7.09 -25.72
N GLY A 199 -14.07 7.47 -25.41
CA GLY A 199 -15.18 6.55 -25.12
C GLY A 199 -15.62 6.47 -23.64
N GLY A 200 -16.80 5.89 -23.43
CA GLY A 200 -17.37 5.62 -22.11
C GLY A 200 -16.60 4.57 -21.29
N SER A 201 -16.89 4.52 -19.99
CA SER A 201 -16.28 3.65 -18.97
C SER A 201 -14.77 3.83 -18.76
N HIS A 202 -14.30 5.08 -18.83
CA HIS A 202 -12.89 5.39 -18.61
C HIS A 202 -12.39 5.05 -17.19
N ASP A 203 -13.26 5.08 -16.19
CA ASP A 203 -13.01 4.62 -14.81
C ASP A 203 -12.57 3.13 -14.78
N VAL A 204 -13.38 2.23 -15.35
CA VAL A 204 -13.11 0.79 -15.41
C VAL A 204 -11.86 0.50 -16.25
N ALA A 205 -11.67 1.24 -17.34
CA ALA A 205 -10.47 1.12 -18.17
C ALA A 205 -9.20 1.55 -17.40
N THR A 206 -9.29 2.61 -16.61
CA THR A 206 -8.19 3.16 -15.81
C THR A 206 -7.84 2.22 -14.65
N ASP A 207 -8.83 1.78 -13.88
CA ASP A 207 -8.64 0.86 -12.75
C ASP A 207 -8.02 -0.47 -13.20
N SER A 208 -8.55 -1.04 -14.29
CA SER A 208 -8.01 -2.28 -14.85
C SER A 208 -6.58 -2.09 -15.35
N LEU A 209 -6.23 -0.94 -15.93
CA LEU A 209 -4.87 -0.61 -16.36
C LEU A 209 -3.90 -0.48 -15.17
N VAL A 210 -4.30 0.20 -14.09
CA VAL A 210 -3.51 0.30 -12.85
C VAL A 210 -3.18 -1.10 -12.34
N LEU A 211 -4.20 -1.95 -12.15
CA LEU A 211 -4.01 -3.33 -11.69
C LEU A 211 -3.13 -4.14 -12.66
N HIS A 212 -3.28 -3.94 -13.97
CA HIS A 212 -2.50 -4.60 -15.00
C HIS A 212 -1.01 -4.24 -14.89
N VAL A 213 -0.68 -2.95 -14.84
CA VAL A 213 0.71 -2.46 -14.79
C VAL A 213 1.40 -2.86 -13.50
N LEU A 214 0.69 -2.82 -12.36
CA LEU A 214 1.24 -3.29 -11.10
C LEU A 214 1.54 -4.80 -11.15
N ALA A 215 0.60 -5.61 -11.65
CA ALA A 215 0.80 -7.06 -11.78
C ALA A 215 1.94 -7.41 -12.74
N SER A 216 2.04 -6.74 -13.90
CA SER A 216 3.15 -6.96 -14.85
C SER A 216 4.49 -6.53 -14.25
N SER A 217 4.53 -5.44 -13.49
CA SER A 217 5.76 -4.96 -12.84
C SER A 217 6.30 -5.97 -11.83
N LEU A 218 5.42 -6.54 -11.00
CA LEU A 218 5.79 -7.56 -10.02
C LEU A 218 6.23 -8.87 -10.68
N TRP A 219 5.57 -9.27 -11.77
CA TRP A 219 5.88 -10.53 -12.47
C TRP A 219 7.15 -10.43 -13.30
N VAL A 220 7.22 -9.49 -14.26
CA VAL A 220 8.37 -9.33 -15.16
C VAL A 220 9.60 -8.95 -14.36
N GLY A 221 9.48 -7.92 -13.52
CA GLY A 221 10.57 -7.47 -12.66
C GLY A 221 11.06 -8.55 -11.70
N GLY A 222 10.13 -9.24 -11.03
CA GLY A 222 10.46 -10.29 -10.08
C GLY A 222 11.18 -11.47 -10.74
N LEU A 223 10.77 -11.87 -11.96
CA LEU A 223 11.43 -12.94 -12.70
C LEU A 223 12.87 -12.56 -13.07
N VAL A 224 13.07 -11.35 -13.59
CA VAL A 224 14.41 -10.85 -13.90
C VAL A 224 15.28 -10.79 -12.65
N ALA A 225 14.73 -10.34 -11.52
CA ALA A 225 15.45 -10.30 -10.25
C ALA A 225 15.85 -11.70 -9.77
N VAL A 226 14.95 -12.68 -9.85
CA VAL A 226 15.22 -14.09 -9.49
C VAL A 226 16.26 -14.72 -10.44
N ILE A 227 16.19 -14.45 -11.75
CA ILE A 227 17.22 -14.89 -12.72
C ILE A 227 18.57 -14.25 -12.41
N ALA A 228 18.59 -12.97 -12.06
CA ALA A 228 19.81 -12.26 -11.71
C ALA A 228 20.39 -12.74 -10.35
N LEU A 229 19.56 -13.25 -9.44
CA LEU A 229 20.00 -13.99 -8.25
C LEU A 229 20.57 -15.36 -8.64
N ALA A 230 19.88 -16.12 -9.48
CA ALA A 230 20.31 -17.44 -9.95
C ALA A 230 21.64 -17.41 -10.72
N ALA A 231 21.86 -16.35 -11.51
CA ALA A 231 23.09 -16.10 -12.27
C ALA A 231 24.23 -15.51 -11.41
N SER A 232 23.95 -15.11 -10.16
CA SER A 232 24.98 -14.57 -9.28
C SER A 232 25.97 -15.66 -8.84
N ARG A 233 27.16 -15.25 -8.39
CA ARG A 233 28.15 -16.12 -7.75
C ARG A 233 28.22 -15.77 -6.26
N GLY A 234 28.35 -16.77 -5.41
CA GLY A 234 28.49 -16.59 -3.97
C GLY A 234 27.98 -17.80 -3.18
N PRO A 235 28.49 -18.00 -1.95
CA PRO A 235 28.12 -19.13 -1.10
C PRO A 235 26.64 -19.10 -0.70
N ASP A 236 26.07 -17.91 -0.46
CA ASP A 236 24.69 -17.77 0.04
C ASP A 236 23.61 -17.93 -1.04
N ARG A 237 24.01 -18.11 -2.30
CA ARG A 237 23.08 -18.16 -3.45
C ARG A 237 22.06 -19.29 -3.33
N ALA A 238 22.51 -20.48 -2.91
CA ALA A 238 21.62 -21.64 -2.81
C ALA A 238 20.52 -21.40 -1.77
N THR A 239 20.89 -20.86 -0.60
CA THR A 239 19.97 -20.50 0.48
C THR A 239 18.96 -19.43 0.05
N ALA A 240 19.44 -18.39 -0.65
CA ALA A 240 18.57 -17.34 -1.17
C ALA A 240 17.57 -17.90 -2.22
N LEU A 241 18.02 -18.78 -3.12
CA LEU A 241 17.14 -19.42 -4.12
C LEU A 241 16.08 -20.33 -3.49
N ALA A 242 16.45 -21.10 -2.46
CA ALA A 242 15.54 -21.96 -1.72
C ALA A 242 14.33 -21.19 -1.13
N THR A 243 14.52 -19.91 -0.82
CA THR A 243 13.47 -19.03 -0.30
C THR A 243 12.77 -18.23 -1.40
N ALA A 244 13.55 -17.61 -2.30
CA ALA A 244 13.04 -16.68 -3.30
C ALA A 244 12.19 -17.37 -4.39
N VAL A 245 12.62 -18.55 -4.88
CA VAL A 245 11.98 -19.21 -6.02
C VAL A 245 10.54 -19.68 -5.69
N PRO A 246 10.27 -20.36 -4.57
CA PRO A 246 8.90 -20.76 -4.22
C PRO A 246 7.98 -19.57 -3.97
N ARG A 247 8.47 -18.54 -3.27
CA ARG A 247 7.71 -17.30 -3.00
C ARG A 247 7.34 -16.58 -4.28
N PHE A 248 8.31 -16.40 -5.17
CA PHE A 248 8.09 -15.76 -6.45
C PHE A 248 7.16 -16.58 -7.35
N SER A 249 7.28 -17.90 -7.37
CA SER A 249 6.38 -18.76 -8.16
C SER A 249 4.91 -18.57 -7.76
N ALA A 250 4.63 -18.48 -6.45
CA ALA A 250 3.29 -18.19 -5.94
C ALA A 250 2.78 -16.81 -6.40
N LEU A 251 3.61 -15.78 -6.26
CA LEU A 251 3.29 -14.42 -6.71
C LEU A 251 3.04 -14.35 -8.22
N ALA A 252 3.90 -14.97 -9.03
CA ALA A 252 3.81 -14.99 -10.49
C ALA A 252 2.47 -15.57 -10.98
N LEU A 253 1.92 -16.59 -10.31
CA LEU A 253 0.60 -17.13 -10.66
C LEU A 253 -0.52 -16.13 -10.38
N VAL A 254 -0.46 -15.43 -9.25
CA VAL A 254 -1.44 -14.37 -8.93
C VAL A 254 -1.35 -13.24 -9.96
N CYS A 255 -0.13 -12.79 -10.28
CA CYS A 255 0.07 -11.76 -11.30
C CYS A 255 -0.46 -12.20 -12.68
N TRP A 256 -0.22 -13.45 -13.10
CA TRP A 256 -0.74 -13.98 -14.36
C TRP A 256 -2.28 -13.97 -14.40
N LEU A 257 -2.94 -14.40 -13.31
CA LEU A 257 -4.40 -14.35 -13.20
C LEU A 257 -4.93 -12.92 -13.26
N VAL A 258 -4.30 -11.99 -12.54
CA VAL A 258 -4.67 -10.56 -12.56
C VAL A 258 -4.52 -10.00 -13.97
N LEU A 259 -3.43 -10.30 -14.67
CA LEU A 259 -3.21 -9.86 -16.05
C LEU A 259 -4.23 -10.44 -17.03
N ALA A 260 -4.64 -11.69 -16.85
CA ALA A 260 -5.68 -12.30 -17.67
C ALA A 260 -7.05 -11.62 -17.47
N VAL A 261 -7.45 -11.39 -16.22
CA VAL A 261 -8.72 -10.72 -15.90
C VAL A 261 -8.71 -9.26 -16.36
N THR A 262 -7.70 -8.48 -15.96
CA THR A 262 -7.59 -7.06 -16.33
C THR A 262 -7.39 -6.85 -17.83
N GLY A 263 -6.68 -7.75 -18.52
CA GLY A 263 -6.52 -7.73 -19.97
C GLY A 263 -7.84 -8.03 -20.69
N THR A 264 -8.65 -8.96 -20.17
CA THR A 264 -9.98 -9.25 -20.70
C THR A 264 -10.93 -8.07 -20.50
N ILE A 265 -10.93 -7.45 -19.32
CA ILE A 265 -11.73 -6.25 -19.05
C ILE A 265 -11.34 -5.12 -20.02
N ASN A 266 -10.04 -4.83 -20.17
CA ASN A 266 -9.56 -3.82 -21.12
C ASN A 266 -9.93 -4.14 -22.57
N ALA A 267 -9.92 -5.40 -22.97
CA ALA A 267 -10.36 -5.80 -24.30
C ALA A 267 -11.85 -5.49 -24.51
N LEU A 268 -12.69 -5.87 -23.55
CA LEU A 268 -14.13 -5.67 -23.62
C LEU A 268 -14.55 -4.20 -23.59
N THR A 269 -13.76 -3.31 -22.96
CA THR A 269 -14.05 -1.87 -22.93
C THR A 269 -13.55 -1.12 -24.16
N ARG A 270 -12.69 -1.71 -24.99
CA ARG A 270 -12.00 -1.00 -26.08
C ARG A 270 -12.32 -1.48 -27.48
N ILE A 271 -12.81 -2.70 -27.64
CA ILE A 271 -13.10 -3.24 -28.97
C ILE A 271 -14.36 -4.12 -28.95
N SER A 272 -15.23 -3.90 -29.94
CA SER A 272 -16.41 -4.74 -30.13
C SER A 272 -16.00 -6.16 -30.58
N PRO A 273 -16.73 -7.22 -30.19
CA PRO A 273 -16.37 -8.59 -30.54
C PRO A 273 -16.17 -8.85 -32.04
N GLY A 274 -16.91 -8.14 -32.90
CA GLY A 274 -16.80 -8.26 -34.36
C GLY A 274 -15.52 -7.63 -34.93
N ALA A 275 -14.98 -6.59 -34.31
CA ALA A 275 -13.79 -5.89 -34.80
C ALA A 275 -12.46 -6.58 -34.41
N VAL A 276 -12.50 -7.57 -33.52
CA VAL A 276 -11.31 -8.29 -33.00
C VAL A 276 -10.49 -8.94 -34.11
N PHE A 277 -11.15 -9.52 -35.12
CA PHE A 277 -10.46 -10.23 -36.21
C PHE A 277 -10.24 -9.38 -37.48
N GLY A 278 -10.93 -8.23 -37.59
CA GLY A 278 -10.92 -7.39 -38.78
C GLY A 278 -10.06 -6.13 -38.69
N SER A 279 -9.53 -5.79 -37.51
CA SER A 279 -8.78 -4.56 -37.27
C SER A 279 -7.32 -4.80 -36.88
N TYR A 280 -6.45 -3.84 -37.22
CA TYR A 280 -5.04 -3.87 -36.78
C TYR A 280 -4.93 -3.88 -35.25
N TYR A 281 -5.76 -3.10 -34.55
CA TYR A 281 -5.89 -3.10 -33.10
C TYR A 281 -6.23 -4.50 -32.55
N GLY A 282 -7.22 -5.17 -33.16
CA GLY A 282 -7.62 -6.53 -32.81
C GLY A 282 -6.49 -7.55 -33.01
N GLY A 283 -5.71 -7.43 -34.10
CA GLY A 283 -4.52 -8.25 -34.33
C GLY A 283 -3.45 -8.10 -33.24
N LEU A 284 -3.13 -6.87 -32.83
CA LEU A 284 -2.21 -6.60 -31.72
C LEU A 284 -2.75 -7.15 -30.38
N LEU A 285 -4.05 -7.03 -30.14
CA LEU A 285 -4.71 -7.57 -28.95
C LEU A 285 -4.63 -9.10 -28.92
N LEU A 286 -4.90 -9.79 -30.04
CA LEU A 286 -4.78 -11.24 -30.17
C LEU A 286 -3.33 -11.70 -29.97
N ALA A 287 -2.35 -10.96 -30.50
CA ALA A 287 -0.93 -11.24 -30.26
C ALA A 287 -0.58 -11.13 -28.77
N LYS A 288 -1.08 -10.11 -28.07
CA LYS A 288 -0.88 -9.93 -26.62
C LYS A 288 -1.55 -11.07 -25.82
N ALA A 289 -2.76 -11.47 -26.20
CA ALA A 289 -3.46 -12.59 -25.59
C ALA A 289 -2.70 -13.92 -25.79
N GLY A 290 -2.23 -14.18 -27.01
CA GLY A 290 -1.41 -15.35 -27.34
C GLY A 290 -0.09 -15.39 -26.54
N ALA A 291 0.59 -14.25 -26.41
CA ALA A 291 1.79 -14.12 -25.59
C ALA A 291 1.50 -14.44 -24.11
N LEU A 292 0.39 -13.94 -23.55
CA LEU A 292 -0.01 -14.23 -22.17
C LEU A 292 -0.30 -15.72 -21.93
N LEU A 293 -0.94 -16.41 -22.88
CA LEU A 293 -1.17 -17.86 -22.82
C LEU A 293 0.14 -18.65 -22.90
N ALA A 294 1.05 -18.26 -23.80
CA ALA A 294 2.36 -18.87 -23.92
C ALA A 294 3.19 -18.69 -22.63
N LEU A 295 3.18 -17.49 -22.04
CA LEU A 295 3.81 -17.23 -20.74
C LEU A 295 3.17 -18.05 -19.61
N GLY A 296 1.84 -18.23 -19.61
CA GLY A 296 1.15 -19.11 -18.67
C GLY A 296 1.61 -20.57 -18.78
N ALA A 297 1.79 -21.07 -20.01
CA ALA A 297 2.35 -22.40 -20.27
C ALA A 297 3.80 -22.54 -19.77
N LEU A 298 4.65 -21.53 -20.04
CA LEU A 298 6.02 -21.47 -19.50
C LEU A 298 6.02 -21.46 -17.97
N GLY A 299 5.12 -20.70 -17.33
CA GLY A 299 4.94 -20.69 -15.88
C GLY A 299 4.52 -22.05 -15.31
N ALA A 300 3.64 -22.77 -16.01
CA ALA A 300 3.27 -24.14 -15.64
C ALA A 300 4.44 -25.12 -15.78
N LEU A 301 5.26 -24.99 -16.83
CA LEU A 301 6.51 -25.74 -16.99
C LEU A 301 7.50 -25.42 -15.86
N HIS A 302 7.67 -24.14 -15.52
CA HIS A 302 8.53 -23.70 -14.43
C HIS A 302 8.15 -24.39 -13.11
N ARG A 303 6.86 -24.42 -12.77
CA ARG A 303 6.33 -25.06 -11.56
C ARG A 303 6.59 -26.57 -11.52
N ARG A 304 6.53 -27.25 -12.66
CA ARG A 304 6.73 -28.71 -12.74
C ARG A 304 8.21 -29.11 -12.73
N SER A 305 9.08 -28.37 -13.41
CA SER A 305 10.45 -28.83 -13.70
C SER A 305 11.56 -27.99 -13.07
N THR A 306 11.39 -26.66 -12.98
CA THR A 306 12.51 -25.77 -12.60
C THR A 306 12.49 -25.36 -11.14
N VAL A 307 11.32 -25.17 -10.53
CA VAL A 307 11.18 -24.60 -9.18
C VAL A 307 11.84 -25.49 -8.15
N ALA A 308 11.59 -26.80 -8.21
CA ALA A 308 12.18 -27.76 -7.27
C ALA A 308 13.71 -27.85 -7.43
N ALA A 309 14.22 -27.92 -8.66
CA ALA A 309 15.66 -27.98 -8.92
C ALA A 309 16.39 -26.69 -8.52
N ALA A 310 15.84 -25.53 -8.87
CA ALA A 310 16.41 -24.24 -8.49
C ALA A 310 16.43 -24.03 -6.97
N SER A 311 15.40 -24.51 -6.27
CA SER A 311 15.33 -24.45 -4.80
C SER A 311 16.40 -25.33 -4.13
N ARG A 312 16.90 -26.37 -4.81
CA ARG A 312 18.04 -27.19 -4.38
C ARG A 312 19.40 -26.60 -4.80
N GLY A 313 19.43 -25.43 -5.43
CA GLY A 313 20.66 -24.77 -5.87
C GLY A 313 21.13 -25.14 -7.27
N GLU A 314 20.27 -25.74 -8.10
CA GLU A 314 20.54 -26.09 -9.51
C GLU A 314 19.85 -25.13 -10.49
N PRO A 315 20.39 -23.93 -10.76
CA PRO A 315 19.67 -22.88 -11.46
C PRO A 315 19.63 -23.04 -12.99
N ARG A 316 20.31 -24.04 -13.58
CA ARG A 316 20.51 -24.09 -15.04
C ARG A 316 19.20 -24.10 -15.83
N ALA A 317 18.23 -24.92 -15.42
CA ALA A 317 16.93 -24.99 -16.08
C ALA A 317 16.14 -23.67 -15.93
N LEU A 318 16.20 -23.06 -14.75
CA LEU A 318 15.59 -21.76 -14.47
C LEU A 318 16.19 -20.66 -15.35
N LEU A 319 17.52 -20.62 -15.50
CA LEU A 319 18.20 -19.61 -16.32
C LEU A 319 17.87 -19.75 -17.82
N ARG A 320 17.79 -20.99 -18.34
CA ARG A 320 17.46 -21.23 -19.75
C ARG A 320 16.01 -20.88 -20.07
N LEU A 321 15.06 -21.46 -19.34
CA LEU A 321 13.64 -21.27 -19.59
C LEU A 321 13.21 -19.84 -19.22
N GLY A 322 13.68 -19.33 -18.08
CA GLY A 322 13.39 -17.97 -17.64
C GLY A 322 14.00 -16.91 -18.56
N GLY A 323 15.13 -17.20 -19.22
CA GLY A 323 15.68 -16.32 -20.24
C GLY A 323 14.74 -16.13 -21.43
N VAL A 324 14.16 -17.22 -21.95
CA VAL A 324 13.16 -17.19 -23.02
C VAL A 324 11.90 -16.45 -22.57
N GLU A 325 11.43 -16.73 -21.36
CA GLU A 325 10.26 -16.07 -20.76
C GLU A 325 10.48 -14.56 -20.64
N VAL A 326 11.63 -14.11 -20.14
CA VAL A 326 11.97 -12.67 -20.03
C VAL A 326 12.01 -12.00 -21.39
N LEU A 327 12.60 -12.62 -22.42
CA LEU A 327 12.61 -12.04 -23.77
C LEU A 327 11.20 -11.88 -24.33
N LEU A 328 10.33 -12.87 -24.13
CA LEU A 328 8.92 -12.81 -24.54
C LEU A 328 8.16 -11.73 -23.76
N MET A 329 8.39 -11.60 -22.45
CA MET A 329 7.79 -10.54 -21.63
C MET A 329 8.21 -9.14 -22.06
N LEU A 330 9.50 -8.92 -22.30
CA LEU A 330 10.03 -7.61 -22.72
C LEU A 330 9.53 -7.26 -24.14
N ALA A 331 9.46 -8.24 -25.05
CA ALA A 331 8.79 -8.05 -26.34
C ALA A 331 7.31 -7.69 -26.18
N THR A 332 6.61 -8.31 -25.22
CA THR A 332 5.20 -8.03 -24.91
C THR A 332 5.01 -6.62 -24.33
N ILE A 333 5.98 -6.09 -23.57
CA ILE A 333 5.98 -4.67 -23.15
C ILE A 333 6.06 -3.76 -24.38
N GLY A 334 6.96 -4.05 -25.33
CA GLY A 334 7.03 -3.30 -26.58
C GLY A 334 5.71 -3.34 -27.37
N LEU A 335 5.07 -4.50 -27.45
CA LEU A 335 3.75 -4.68 -28.05
C LEU A 335 2.67 -3.87 -27.32
N ALA A 336 2.69 -3.85 -25.97
CA ALA A 336 1.75 -3.08 -25.17
C ALA A 336 1.90 -1.57 -25.36
N VAL A 337 3.14 -1.07 -25.48
CA VAL A 337 3.42 0.33 -25.80
C VAL A 337 2.88 0.71 -27.18
N ALA A 338 3.08 -0.14 -28.19
CA ALA A 338 2.53 0.08 -29.53
C ALA A 338 0.99 0.05 -29.54
N LEU A 339 0.39 -0.92 -28.84
CA LEU A 339 -1.07 -1.03 -28.69
C LEU A 339 -1.65 0.22 -28.03
N GLY A 340 -0.98 0.78 -27.01
CA GLY A 340 -1.42 2.01 -26.33
C GLY A 340 -1.40 3.27 -27.19
N ARG A 341 -0.69 3.27 -28.33
CA ARG A 341 -0.69 4.35 -29.33
C ARG A 341 -1.56 4.06 -30.55
N THR A 342 -2.11 2.85 -30.65
CA THR A 342 -3.01 2.47 -31.73
C THR A 342 -4.43 2.86 -31.35
N ALA A 343 -5.09 3.66 -32.18
CA ALA A 343 -6.49 4.00 -31.96
C ALA A 343 -7.36 2.74 -31.99
N ALA A 344 -8.28 2.63 -31.03
CA ALA A 344 -9.31 1.61 -31.08
C ALA A 344 -10.24 1.86 -32.29
N PRO A 345 -10.83 0.80 -32.90
CA PRO A 345 -11.80 0.98 -33.96
C PRO A 345 -13.03 1.75 -33.44
N ASP A 346 -13.54 2.70 -34.23
CA ASP A 346 -14.82 3.36 -33.93
C ASP A 346 -15.93 2.30 -33.84
N ASP A 347 -16.64 2.28 -32.72
CA ASP A 347 -17.77 1.40 -32.48
C ASP A 347 -19.10 2.01 -32.97
N GLY A 348 -19.05 3.23 -33.52
CA GLY A 348 -20.22 3.96 -34.00
C GLY A 348 -21.08 4.55 -32.89
N SER A 349 -20.62 4.51 -31.62
CA SER A 349 -21.20 5.33 -30.57
C SER A 349 -20.91 6.80 -30.89
N GLY A 350 -21.94 7.66 -30.83
CA GLY A 350 -21.80 9.07 -31.18
C GLY A 350 -20.90 9.83 -30.20
N ALA A 351 -20.95 11.17 -30.24
CA ALA A 351 -20.26 11.98 -29.23
C ALA A 351 -20.80 11.64 -27.81
N PRO A 352 -19.91 11.49 -26.81
CA PRO A 352 -20.31 11.13 -25.46
C PRO A 352 -21.23 12.18 -24.84
N SER A 353 -22.11 11.75 -23.95
CA SER A 353 -22.92 12.67 -23.16
C SER A 353 -22.04 13.56 -22.24
N ARG A 354 -22.60 14.64 -21.67
CA ARG A 354 -21.86 15.46 -20.69
C ARG A 354 -21.46 14.67 -19.45
N ALA A 355 -22.35 13.82 -18.96
CA ALA A 355 -22.07 12.95 -17.81
C ALA A 355 -21.02 11.91 -18.18
N GLU A 356 -21.15 11.28 -19.34
CA GLU A 356 -20.16 10.33 -19.83
C GLU A 356 -18.77 10.96 -20.00
N ALA A 357 -18.70 12.20 -20.49
CA ALA A 357 -17.45 12.94 -20.63
C ALA A 357 -16.81 13.31 -19.27
N LEU A 358 -17.61 13.64 -18.25
CA LEU A 358 -17.12 14.13 -16.95
C LEU A 358 -16.88 13.03 -15.91
N ILE A 359 -17.72 11.99 -15.88
CA ILE A 359 -17.66 10.90 -14.88
C ILE A 359 -17.55 9.50 -15.50
N GLY A 360 -17.61 9.39 -16.83
CA GLY A 360 -17.32 8.14 -17.56
C GLY A 360 -18.51 7.27 -17.86
N TYR A 361 -19.71 7.64 -17.42
CA TYR A 361 -20.93 6.90 -17.73
C TYR A 361 -22.16 7.77 -17.52
N ASP A 362 -23.28 7.33 -18.11
CA ASP A 362 -24.58 7.94 -17.87
C ASP A 362 -25.27 7.42 -16.61
N LEU A 363 -26.07 8.30 -16.02
CA LEU A 363 -26.97 7.99 -14.90
C LEU A 363 -28.37 7.71 -15.41
N ASN A 364 -29.02 6.69 -14.87
CA ASN A 364 -30.34 6.23 -15.31
C ASN A 364 -31.51 7.09 -14.75
N GLY A 365 -31.28 8.37 -14.44
CA GLY A 365 -32.26 9.31 -13.86
C GLY A 365 -31.99 9.65 -12.37
N PRO A 366 -32.98 10.20 -11.62
CA PRO A 366 -32.78 10.63 -10.23
C PRO A 366 -32.43 9.48 -9.27
N PRO A 367 -31.69 9.75 -8.17
CA PRO A 367 -31.46 8.77 -7.13
C PRO A 367 -32.79 8.41 -6.46
N THR A 368 -33.08 7.12 -6.39
CA THR A 368 -34.17 6.55 -5.59
C THR A 368 -33.59 5.48 -4.70
N LEU A 369 -34.27 5.10 -3.61
CA LEU A 369 -33.79 4.02 -2.76
C LEU A 369 -33.51 2.73 -3.57
N ALA A 370 -34.39 2.41 -4.53
CA ALA A 370 -34.21 1.26 -5.40
C ALA A 370 -32.94 1.38 -6.27
N ARG A 371 -32.66 2.55 -6.86
CA ARG A 371 -31.44 2.75 -7.67
C ARG A 371 -30.19 2.78 -6.81
N LEU A 372 -30.22 3.44 -5.67
CA LEU A 372 -29.11 3.45 -4.71
C LEU A 372 -28.76 2.04 -4.25
N LEU A 373 -29.74 1.15 -4.09
CA LEU A 373 -29.51 -0.24 -3.68
C LEU A 373 -29.21 -1.21 -4.83
N PHE A 374 -29.74 -0.99 -6.04
CA PHE A 374 -29.76 -2.00 -7.12
C PHE A 374 -29.22 -1.54 -8.48
N ASP A 375 -28.91 -0.25 -8.70
CA ASP A 375 -28.23 0.21 -9.92
C ASP A 375 -26.71 0.06 -9.77
N TRP A 376 -26.23 -1.17 -9.89
CA TRP A 376 -24.84 -1.52 -9.61
C TRP A 376 -23.90 -1.21 -10.77
N ARG A 377 -22.75 -0.64 -10.42
CA ARG A 377 -21.57 -0.53 -11.27
C ARG A 377 -20.38 -1.02 -10.45
N PHE A 378 -19.85 -2.19 -10.81
CA PHE A 378 -18.82 -2.81 -9.99
C PHE A 378 -17.50 -2.01 -10.01
N ASP A 379 -17.10 -1.51 -8.84
CA ASP A 379 -15.81 -0.88 -8.63
C ASP A 379 -14.70 -1.94 -8.66
N LEU A 380 -13.74 -1.78 -9.58
CA LEU A 380 -12.70 -2.79 -9.80
C LEU A 380 -11.65 -2.82 -8.69
N VAL A 381 -11.44 -1.72 -7.97
CA VAL A 381 -10.40 -1.61 -6.95
C VAL A 381 -10.96 -2.06 -5.60
N PHE A 382 -11.93 -1.32 -5.06
CA PHE A 382 -12.53 -1.54 -3.76
C PHE A 382 -13.55 -2.68 -3.77
N GLY A 383 -14.31 -2.85 -4.85
CA GLY A 383 -15.24 -3.97 -4.99
C GLY A 383 -14.51 -5.31 -5.05
N THR A 384 -13.42 -5.39 -5.83
CA THR A 384 -12.54 -6.57 -5.83
C THR A 384 -11.85 -6.76 -4.48
N ALA A 385 -11.36 -5.69 -3.85
CA ALA A 385 -10.75 -5.77 -2.52
C ALA A 385 -11.73 -6.34 -1.49
N ALA A 386 -12.99 -5.90 -1.47
CA ALA A 386 -14.03 -6.43 -0.59
C ALA A 386 -14.21 -7.95 -0.75
N ILE A 387 -14.28 -8.45 -1.98
CA ILE A 387 -14.43 -9.87 -2.27
C ILE A 387 -13.19 -10.66 -1.82
N VAL A 388 -11.99 -10.17 -2.18
CA VAL A 388 -10.73 -10.83 -1.82
C VAL A 388 -10.55 -10.88 -0.30
N LEU A 389 -10.84 -9.77 0.40
CA LEU A 389 -10.79 -9.70 1.86
C LEU A 389 -11.76 -10.68 2.51
N ALA A 390 -12.99 -10.81 2.01
CA ALA A 390 -13.97 -11.78 2.48
C ALA A 390 -13.48 -13.22 2.28
N VAL A 391 -13.01 -13.57 1.08
CA VAL A 391 -12.53 -14.92 0.74
C VAL A 391 -11.31 -15.30 1.58
N VAL A 392 -10.30 -14.42 1.67
CA VAL A 392 -9.07 -14.68 2.44
C VAL A 392 -9.39 -14.88 3.92
N TYR A 393 -10.29 -14.08 4.49
CA TYR A 393 -10.70 -14.24 5.87
C TYR A 393 -11.43 -15.57 6.10
N LEU A 394 -12.37 -15.96 5.23
CA LEU A 394 -13.07 -17.24 5.30
C LEU A 394 -12.12 -18.43 5.18
N LEU A 395 -11.12 -18.36 4.30
CA LEU A 395 -10.07 -19.37 4.20
C LEU A 395 -9.25 -19.44 5.51
N GLY A 396 -8.96 -18.30 6.13
CA GLY A 396 -8.34 -18.23 7.46
C GLY A 396 -9.18 -18.92 8.53
N VAL A 397 -10.47 -18.59 8.64
CA VAL A 397 -11.41 -19.21 9.59
C VAL A 397 -11.52 -20.71 9.34
N ARG A 398 -11.66 -21.14 8.07
CA ARG A 398 -11.72 -22.56 7.69
C ARG A 398 -10.45 -23.29 8.10
N ARG A 399 -9.27 -22.69 7.87
CA ARG A 399 -7.98 -23.27 8.26
C ARG A 399 -7.84 -23.39 9.78
N MET A 400 -8.38 -22.44 10.53
CA MET A 400 -8.38 -22.47 12.00
C MET A 400 -9.30 -23.57 12.53
N ARG A 401 -10.54 -23.64 12.02
CA ARG A 401 -11.51 -24.68 12.40
C ARG A 401 -11.04 -26.08 12.03
N ALA A 402 -10.39 -26.24 10.88
CA ALA A 402 -9.81 -27.52 10.46
C ALA A 402 -8.68 -28.01 11.39
N ARG A 403 -8.10 -27.14 12.22
CA ARG A 403 -7.11 -27.51 13.25
C ARG A 403 -7.75 -27.82 14.61
N GLY A 404 -9.07 -27.68 14.75
CA GLY A 404 -9.79 -27.86 16.01
C GLY A 404 -9.88 -26.59 16.88
N ASP A 405 -9.43 -25.44 16.38
CA ASP A 405 -9.49 -24.17 17.12
C ASP A 405 -10.84 -23.45 16.90
N ASP A 406 -11.42 -22.92 17.97
CA ASP A 406 -12.67 -22.13 17.91
C ASP A 406 -12.43 -20.67 17.51
N TRP A 407 -13.21 -20.19 16.53
CA TRP A 407 -13.26 -18.78 16.12
C TRP A 407 -14.64 -18.17 16.40
N PRO A 408 -14.75 -17.06 17.15
CA PRO A 408 -16.04 -16.44 17.45
C PRO A 408 -16.81 -16.04 16.19
N VAL A 409 -18.07 -16.51 16.07
CA VAL A 409 -18.93 -16.23 14.90
C VAL A 409 -19.15 -14.73 14.71
N GLY A 410 -19.33 -13.97 15.79
CA GLY A 410 -19.50 -12.52 15.72
C GLY A 410 -18.36 -11.77 15.03
N ARG A 411 -17.12 -12.27 15.11
CA ARG A 411 -15.98 -11.69 14.38
C ARG A 411 -16.09 -11.95 12.88
N THR A 412 -16.55 -13.14 12.50
CA THR A 412 -16.77 -13.48 11.09
C THR A 412 -17.90 -12.64 10.51
N LEU A 413 -19.01 -12.50 11.24
CA LEU A 413 -20.13 -11.65 10.82
C LEU A 413 -19.71 -10.19 10.69
N GLY A 414 -18.97 -9.63 11.67
CA GLY A 414 -18.45 -8.27 11.60
C GLY A 414 -17.56 -8.04 10.38
N TRP A 415 -16.60 -8.93 10.13
CA TRP A 415 -15.71 -8.84 8.98
C TRP A 415 -16.47 -8.90 7.64
N LEU A 416 -17.37 -9.88 7.49
CA LEU A 416 -18.16 -10.03 6.26
C LEU A 416 -19.12 -8.87 6.05
N ALA A 417 -19.72 -8.33 7.12
CA ALA A 417 -20.52 -7.12 7.06
C ALA A 417 -19.69 -5.91 6.63
N GLY A 418 -18.44 -5.78 7.10
CA GLY A 418 -17.52 -4.72 6.66
C GLY A 418 -17.15 -4.85 5.19
N CYS A 419 -16.89 -6.07 4.71
CA CYS A 419 -16.65 -6.32 3.28
C CYS A 419 -17.91 -6.03 2.45
N ALA A 420 -19.09 -6.42 2.92
CA ALA A 420 -20.35 -6.13 2.23
C ALA A 420 -20.65 -4.63 2.20
N ALA A 421 -20.40 -3.90 3.29
CA ALA A 421 -20.56 -2.45 3.35
C ALA A 421 -19.58 -1.73 2.41
N LEU A 422 -18.32 -2.20 2.31
CA LEU A 422 -17.35 -1.68 1.34
C LEU A 422 -17.85 -1.89 -0.09
N LEU A 423 -18.27 -3.11 -0.41
CA LEU A 423 -18.80 -3.45 -1.73
C LEU A 423 -20.04 -2.63 -2.09
N VAL A 424 -20.99 -2.48 -1.16
CA VAL A 424 -22.21 -1.69 -1.39
C VAL A 424 -21.85 -0.21 -1.55
N ALA A 425 -21.00 0.35 -0.70
CA ALA A 425 -20.63 1.77 -0.79
C ALA A 425 -20.02 2.12 -2.15
N THR A 426 -19.09 1.29 -2.65
CA THR A 426 -18.35 1.60 -3.88
C THR A 426 -19.00 1.09 -5.16
N SER A 427 -19.79 0.01 -5.09
CA SER A 427 -20.30 -0.67 -6.31
C SER A 427 -21.81 -0.59 -6.52
N SER A 428 -22.60 -0.23 -5.51
CA SER A 428 -24.05 -0.04 -5.68
C SER A 428 -24.35 1.32 -6.31
N GLY A 429 -25.64 1.71 -6.33
CA GLY A 429 -26.01 3.05 -6.76
C GLY A 429 -25.42 4.15 -5.87
N ILE A 430 -24.94 3.85 -4.66
CA ILE A 430 -24.18 4.81 -3.84
C ILE A 430 -22.91 5.23 -4.59
N GLY A 431 -22.02 4.30 -4.91
CA GLY A 431 -20.78 4.60 -5.64
C GLY A 431 -21.04 5.10 -7.07
N ARG A 432 -22.11 4.62 -7.72
CA ARG A 432 -22.50 5.10 -9.06
C ARG A 432 -22.95 6.57 -9.07
N TYR A 433 -23.66 7.03 -8.04
CA TYR A 433 -24.13 8.41 -7.97
C TYR A 433 -23.16 9.35 -7.22
N GLY A 434 -22.21 8.78 -6.46
CA GLY A 434 -21.22 9.51 -5.66
C GLY A 434 -20.52 10.63 -6.43
N PRO A 435 -19.83 10.35 -7.54
CA PRO A 435 -19.12 11.38 -8.31
C PRO A 435 -20.02 12.53 -8.80
N ALA A 436 -21.33 12.27 -8.96
CA ALA A 436 -22.26 13.20 -9.58
C ALA A 436 -23.06 14.07 -8.59
N MET A 437 -23.16 13.65 -7.32
CA MET A 437 -23.98 14.32 -6.31
C MET A 437 -23.23 14.45 -4.99
N PHE A 438 -23.13 15.66 -4.45
CA PHE A 438 -22.41 15.93 -3.20
C PHE A 438 -23.02 15.18 -2.02
N SER A 439 -24.35 15.09 -1.95
CA SER A 439 -25.03 14.36 -0.88
C SER A 439 -24.70 12.86 -0.86
N VAL A 440 -24.74 12.22 -2.03
CA VAL A 440 -24.43 10.79 -2.17
C VAL A 440 -22.95 10.53 -1.93
N HIS A 441 -22.07 11.38 -2.48
CA HIS A 441 -20.64 11.38 -2.20
C HIS A 441 -20.34 11.44 -0.70
N MET A 442 -21.00 12.35 0.02
CA MET A 442 -20.81 12.47 1.46
C MET A 442 -21.27 11.21 2.19
N GLY A 443 -22.42 10.64 1.81
CA GLY A 443 -22.90 9.36 2.34
C GLY A 443 -21.91 8.21 2.12
N GLU A 444 -21.35 8.09 0.91
CA GLU A 444 -20.30 7.13 0.58
C GLU A 444 -19.09 7.29 1.52
N HIS A 445 -18.57 8.52 1.65
CA HIS A 445 -17.42 8.77 2.51
C HIS A 445 -17.68 8.53 3.99
N MET A 446 -18.90 8.76 4.49
CA MET A 446 -19.28 8.39 5.85
C MET A 446 -19.27 6.87 6.06
N ILE A 447 -19.73 6.10 5.07
CA ILE A 447 -19.68 4.64 5.13
C ILE A 447 -18.22 4.16 5.10
N LEU A 448 -17.40 4.69 4.19
CA LEU A 448 -16.00 4.29 4.02
C LEU A 448 -15.09 4.70 5.18
N SER A 449 -15.34 5.85 5.83
CA SER A 449 -14.50 6.33 6.93
C SER A 449 -14.91 5.81 8.31
N MET A 450 -16.19 5.44 8.49
CA MET A 450 -16.74 5.04 9.78
C MET A 450 -17.19 3.58 9.78
N LEU A 451 -18.27 3.29 9.05
CA LEU A 451 -18.96 2.01 9.14
C LEU A 451 -18.07 0.83 8.72
N VAL A 452 -17.43 0.94 7.55
CA VAL A 452 -16.55 -0.12 7.02
C VAL A 452 -15.38 -0.39 7.97
N PRO A 453 -14.57 0.60 8.38
CA PRO A 453 -13.50 0.42 9.35
C PRO A 453 -13.93 -0.26 10.66
N ILE A 454 -15.03 0.19 11.28
CA ILE A 454 -15.53 -0.39 12.53
C ILE A 454 -15.81 -1.88 12.35
N LEU A 455 -16.56 -2.24 11.30
CA LEU A 455 -16.93 -3.62 11.02
C LEU A 455 -15.71 -4.51 10.68
N LEU A 456 -14.77 -4.00 9.89
CA LEU A 456 -13.53 -4.70 9.57
C LEU A 456 -12.66 -4.93 10.81
N VAL A 457 -12.49 -3.93 11.67
CA VAL A 457 -11.68 -4.06 12.90
C VAL A 457 -12.33 -5.02 13.91
N LEU A 458 -13.66 -5.05 14.01
CA LEU A 458 -14.38 -6.03 14.83
C LEU A 458 -14.09 -7.48 14.43
N GLY A 459 -13.68 -7.70 13.18
CA GLY A 459 -13.28 -9.00 12.64
C GLY A 459 -11.98 -9.57 13.23
N ALA A 460 -11.18 -8.79 13.95
CA ALA A 460 -9.85 -9.19 14.41
C ALA A 460 -8.93 -9.77 13.30
N PRO A 461 -8.85 -9.12 12.11
CA PRO A 461 -8.13 -9.66 10.96
C PRO A 461 -6.65 -9.92 11.24
N VAL A 462 -5.99 -9.07 12.03
CA VAL A 462 -4.56 -9.24 12.35
C VAL A 462 -4.37 -10.48 13.21
N THR A 463 -5.22 -10.67 14.22
CA THR A 463 -5.19 -11.86 15.09
C THR A 463 -5.43 -13.14 14.30
N LEU A 464 -6.42 -13.15 13.39
CA LEU A 464 -6.69 -14.31 12.54
C LEU A 464 -5.46 -14.62 11.67
N ALA A 465 -4.93 -13.61 10.97
CA ALA A 465 -3.76 -13.74 10.12
C ALA A 465 -2.55 -14.30 10.90
N LEU A 466 -2.26 -13.78 12.08
CA LEU A 466 -1.15 -14.25 12.93
C LEU A 466 -1.31 -15.71 13.41
N ARG A 467 -2.55 -16.22 13.50
CA ARG A 467 -2.85 -17.61 13.87
C ARG A 467 -2.82 -18.57 12.66
N THR A 468 -3.16 -18.09 11.47
CA THR A 468 -3.32 -18.93 10.28
C THR A 468 -2.10 -18.95 9.37
N LEU A 469 -1.35 -17.84 9.32
CA LEU A 469 -0.17 -17.72 8.47
C LEU A 469 0.97 -18.62 8.95
N PRO A 470 1.70 -19.28 8.03
CA PRO A 470 2.89 -20.07 8.38
C PRO A 470 3.93 -19.22 9.10
N SER A 471 4.53 -19.75 10.16
CA SER A 471 5.71 -19.15 10.80
C SER A 471 7.00 -19.65 10.16
N GLY A 472 7.98 -18.77 9.98
CA GLY A 472 9.34 -19.16 9.56
C GLY A 472 10.10 -19.98 10.61
N GLY A 473 9.59 -20.06 11.84
CA GLY A 473 10.28 -20.69 12.97
C GLY A 473 11.44 -19.82 13.49
N ARG A 474 12.13 -20.26 14.55
CA ARG A 474 13.19 -19.48 15.21
C ARG A 474 14.45 -19.30 14.33
N HIS A 475 14.66 -20.19 13.37
CA HIS A 475 15.86 -20.25 12.54
C HIS A 475 15.59 -20.13 11.03
N GLY A 476 14.33 -20.13 10.60
CA GLY A 476 13.99 -19.99 9.18
C GLY A 476 13.84 -18.52 8.76
N PRO A 477 13.75 -18.27 7.44
CA PRO A 477 13.62 -16.92 6.90
C PRO A 477 12.27 -16.29 7.29
N PRO A 478 12.22 -14.98 7.61
CA PRO A 478 10.97 -14.31 7.95
C PRO A 478 9.98 -14.40 6.79
N GLY A 479 8.73 -14.76 7.09
CA GLY A 479 7.64 -14.89 6.13
C GLY A 479 6.51 -13.91 6.41
N PRO A 480 5.33 -14.12 5.79
CA PRO A 480 4.20 -13.21 5.88
C PRO A 480 3.74 -12.90 7.32
N ARG A 481 3.84 -13.89 8.22
CA ARG A 481 3.50 -13.70 9.63
C ARG A 481 4.46 -12.72 10.31
N GLU A 482 5.78 -12.91 10.12
CA GLU A 482 6.80 -12.06 10.68
C GLU A 482 6.78 -10.65 10.07
N TRP A 483 6.46 -10.52 8.77
CA TRP A 483 6.27 -9.23 8.12
C TRP A 483 5.08 -8.47 8.69
N LEU A 484 3.96 -9.14 8.91
CA LEU A 484 2.78 -8.53 9.54
C LEU A 484 3.09 -8.07 10.97
N LEU A 485 3.79 -8.90 11.77
CA LEU A 485 4.22 -8.51 13.11
C LEU A 485 5.13 -7.28 13.08
N ALA A 486 6.09 -7.23 12.15
CA ALA A 486 6.99 -6.09 12.00
C ALA A 486 6.24 -4.82 11.56
N ALA A 487 5.29 -4.94 10.64
CA ALA A 487 4.46 -3.82 10.19
C ALA A 487 3.61 -3.25 11.34
N VAL A 488 2.95 -4.12 12.11
CA VAL A 488 2.15 -3.73 13.28
C VAL A 488 3.00 -2.96 14.28
N HIS A 489 4.20 -3.44 14.63
CA HIS A 489 5.05 -2.81 15.64
C HIS A 489 6.00 -1.73 15.09
N SER A 490 5.83 -1.33 13.82
CA SER A 490 6.71 -0.36 13.16
C SER A 490 6.60 1.06 13.77
N PRO A 491 7.64 1.90 13.66
CA PRO A 491 7.58 3.29 14.13
C PRO A 491 6.43 4.11 13.50
N PRO A 492 6.16 4.03 12.17
CA PRO A 492 5.00 4.70 11.58
C PRO A 492 3.67 4.24 12.19
N SER A 493 3.49 2.93 12.41
CA SER A 493 2.30 2.40 13.07
C SER A 493 2.14 2.97 14.48
N ARG A 494 3.22 3.01 15.28
CA ARG A 494 3.22 3.59 16.64
C ARG A 494 2.89 5.09 16.68
N TRP A 495 3.27 5.83 15.62
CA TRP A 495 3.03 7.26 15.50
C TRP A 495 1.61 7.54 15.00
N LEU A 496 1.17 6.88 13.92
CA LEU A 496 -0.17 7.04 13.35
C LEU A 496 -1.30 6.57 14.28
N THR A 497 -1.04 5.58 15.14
CA THR A 497 -2.02 5.10 16.15
C THR A 497 -2.00 5.91 17.44
N HIS A 498 -1.16 6.95 17.55
CA HIS A 498 -1.17 7.83 18.71
C HIS A 498 -2.48 8.65 18.71
N PRO A 499 -3.25 8.72 19.81
CA PRO A 499 -4.52 9.45 19.83
C PRO A 499 -4.43 10.91 19.35
N LEU A 500 -3.39 11.63 19.77
CA LEU A 500 -3.12 13.01 19.33
C LEU A 500 -2.76 13.15 17.83
N VAL A 501 -2.48 12.06 17.13
CA VAL A 501 -2.22 12.04 15.68
C VAL A 501 -3.44 11.48 14.96
N ALA A 502 -3.95 10.33 15.42
CA ALA A 502 -5.09 9.64 14.84
C ALA A 502 -6.36 10.49 14.83
N LEU A 503 -6.64 11.22 15.92
CA LEU A 503 -7.85 12.04 16.02
C LEU A 503 -7.81 13.23 15.04
N PRO A 504 -6.77 14.09 15.02
CA PRO A 504 -6.66 15.15 14.01
C PRO A 504 -6.58 14.61 12.59
N LEU A 505 -5.92 13.46 12.36
CA LEU A 505 -5.88 12.86 11.03
C LEU A 505 -7.28 12.40 10.59
N PHE A 506 -8.05 11.79 11.48
CA PHE A 506 -9.41 11.32 11.20
C PHE A 506 -10.37 12.47 10.90
N VAL A 507 -10.46 13.45 11.81
CA VAL A 507 -11.41 14.56 11.65
C VAL A 507 -10.87 15.64 10.71
N GLY A 508 -9.62 16.04 10.88
CA GLY A 508 -9.00 17.14 10.14
C GLY A 508 -8.85 16.86 8.65
N SER A 509 -8.82 15.60 8.22
CA SER A 509 -8.85 15.25 6.79
C SER A 509 -10.08 15.79 6.08
N TYR A 510 -11.26 15.78 6.73
CA TYR A 510 -12.47 16.36 6.18
C TYR A 510 -12.34 17.88 6.00
N TYR A 511 -11.86 18.57 7.03
CA TYR A 511 -11.69 20.02 6.96
C TYR A 511 -10.67 20.42 5.90
N ALA A 512 -9.54 19.71 5.84
CA ALA A 512 -8.52 19.94 4.83
C ALA A 512 -9.11 19.72 3.43
N LEU A 513 -9.79 18.61 3.19
CA LEU A 513 -10.32 18.29 1.87
C LEU A 513 -11.36 19.33 1.39
N TYR A 514 -12.37 19.63 2.21
CA TYR A 514 -13.52 20.44 1.79
C TYR A 514 -13.31 21.94 1.94
N PHE A 515 -12.44 22.42 2.84
CA PHE A 515 -12.22 23.85 3.09
C PHE A 515 -10.89 24.43 2.58
N SER A 516 -10.01 23.65 1.93
CA SER A 516 -8.73 24.15 1.38
C SER A 516 -8.68 24.28 -0.15
N GLY A 517 -9.72 23.84 -0.87
CA GLY A 517 -9.74 23.81 -2.35
C GLY A 517 -9.27 22.49 -2.96
N ILE A 518 -8.80 21.53 -2.16
CA ILE A 518 -8.41 20.19 -2.63
C ILE A 518 -9.60 19.47 -3.28
N PHE A 519 -10.79 19.51 -2.67
CA PHE A 519 -11.97 18.82 -3.21
C PHE A 519 -12.38 19.32 -4.61
N PRO A 520 -12.56 20.64 -4.86
CA PRO A 520 -12.79 21.15 -6.21
C PRO A 520 -11.74 20.72 -7.24
N ALA A 521 -10.46 20.66 -6.85
CA ALA A 521 -9.39 20.21 -7.74
C ALA A 521 -9.40 18.70 -7.99
N ALA A 522 -9.91 17.91 -7.04
CA ALA A 522 -10.02 16.46 -7.13
C ALA A 522 -11.23 15.98 -7.96
N LEU A 523 -12.30 16.78 -8.03
CA LEU A 523 -13.56 16.39 -8.67
C LEU A 523 -13.41 15.86 -10.11
N PRO A 524 -12.64 16.49 -11.01
CA PRO A 524 -12.48 16.01 -12.39
C PRO A 524 -11.56 14.78 -12.50
N GLU A 525 -10.83 14.44 -11.44
CA GLU A 525 -9.74 13.48 -11.49
C GLU A 525 -10.15 12.15 -10.84
N HIS A 526 -10.43 11.12 -11.66
CA HIS A 526 -10.78 9.78 -11.17
C HIS A 526 -9.76 9.22 -10.17
N GLY A 527 -8.47 9.40 -10.45
CA GLY A 527 -7.40 8.97 -9.55
C GLY A 527 -7.43 9.66 -8.19
N ALA A 528 -7.90 10.90 -8.12
CA ALA A 528 -8.06 11.62 -6.86
C ALA A 528 -9.22 11.04 -6.03
N HIS A 529 -10.32 10.65 -6.67
CA HIS A 529 -11.42 9.93 -6.00
C HIS A 529 -10.97 8.58 -5.42
N LEU A 530 -10.21 7.78 -6.17
CA LEU A 530 -9.63 6.53 -5.66
C LEU A 530 -8.73 6.78 -4.43
N LEU A 531 -7.86 7.80 -4.50
CA LEU A 531 -6.98 8.15 -3.39
C LEU A 531 -7.77 8.63 -2.17
N MET A 532 -8.82 9.41 -2.40
CA MET A 532 -9.72 9.90 -1.36
C MET A 532 -10.45 8.75 -0.65
N ASN A 533 -11.03 7.81 -1.41
CA ASN A 533 -11.66 6.60 -0.89
C ASN A 533 -10.67 5.75 -0.07
N LEU A 534 -9.46 5.53 -0.61
CA LEU A 534 -8.40 4.80 0.09
C LEU A 534 -7.99 5.51 1.39
N HIS A 535 -7.79 6.83 1.34
CA HIS A 535 -7.38 7.64 2.49
C HIS A 535 -8.39 7.52 3.63
N PHE A 536 -9.69 7.76 3.35
CA PHE A 536 -10.71 7.70 4.40
C PHE A 536 -10.89 6.29 4.96
N LEU A 537 -10.80 5.25 4.13
CA LEU A 537 -10.84 3.86 4.59
C LEU A 537 -9.64 3.53 5.51
N VAL A 538 -8.43 3.93 5.12
CA VAL A 538 -7.20 3.67 5.87
C VAL A 538 -7.19 4.46 7.18
N VAL A 539 -7.48 5.75 7.13
CA VAL A 539 -7.49 6.63 8.32
C VAL A 539 -8.57 6.19 9.30
N GLY A 540 -9.78 5.86 8.82
CA GLY A 540 -10.83 5.29 9.66
C GLY A 540 -10.37 3.99 10.34
N THR A 541 -9.73 3.09 9.58
CA THR A 541 -9.20 1.83 10.14
C THR A 541 -8.12 2.10 11.20
N LEU A 542 -7.21 3.04 10.96
CA LEU A 542 -6.17 3.44 11.91
C LEU A 542 -6.75 4.06 13.19
N PHE A 543 -7.82 4.85 13.08
CA PHE A 543 -8.50 5.46 14.21
C PHE A 543 -9.22 4.42 15.07
N PHE A 544 -10.04 3.54 14.46
CA PHE A 544 -10.84 2.57 15.20
C PHE A 544 -10.04 1.36 15.70
N TRP A 545 -8.88 1.06 15.12
CA TRP A 545 -8.04 -0.07 15.52
C TRP A 545 -7.64 -0.08 17.01
N PRO A 546 -6.98 0.96 17.57
CA PRO A 546 -6.64 1.01 18.99
C PRO A 546 -7.85 1.22 19.92
N ILE A 547 -8.94 1.80 19.40
CA ILE A 547 -10.18 2.07 20.16
C ILE A 547 -10.95 0.77 20.42
N ILE A 548 -11.22 0.00 19.36
CA ILE A 548 -11.89 -1.30 19.50
C ILE A 548 -10.96 -2.29 20.20
N GLY A 549 -9.66 -2.30 19.86
CA GLY A 549 -8.62 -2.94 20.65
C GLY A 549 -8.69 -4.47 20.74
N ILE A 550 -9.33 -5.13 19.77
CA ILE A 550 -9.37 -6.61 19.70
C ILE A 550 -8.05 -7.16 19.15
N ASP A 551 -7.51 -6.51 18.12
CA ASP A 551 -6.24 -6.86 17.50
C ASP A 551 -5.04 -6.29 18.27
N PRO A 552 -3.83 -6.88 18.12
CA PRO A 552 -2.63 -6.37 18.77
C PRO A 552 -2.30 -4.97 18.24
N SER A 553 -2.54 -3.95 19.06
CA SER A 553 -2.16 -2.56 18.79
C SER A 553 -0.81 -2.22 19.43
N PRO A 554 0.01 -1.36 18.82
CA PRO A 554 1.28 -0.91 19.41
C PRO A 554 1.10 -0.17 20.73
N ARG A 555 -0.07 0.47 20.92
CA ARG A 555 -0.44 1.18 22.14
C ARG A 555 -1.76 0.64 22.65
N ARG A 556 -1.77 0.13 23.88
CA ARG A 556 -2.99 -0.27 24.57
C ARG A 556 -3.55 0.92 25.31
N LEU A 557 -4.66 1.45 24.83
CA LEU A 557 -5.38 2.51 25.52
C LEU A 557 -6.22 1.89 26.65
N PRO A 558 -6.22 2.46 27.86
CA PRO A 558 -7.15 2.06 28.91
C PRO A 558 -8.60 2.36 28.48
N PRO A 559 -9.60 1.62 28.99
CA PRO A 559 -11.00 1.76 28.57
C PRO A 559 -11.51 3.21 28.58
N VAL A 560 -11.21 3.95 29.65
CA VAL A 560 -11.60 5.37 29.79
C VAL A 560 -11.00 6.25 28.70
N ALA A 561 -9.72 6.04 28.34
CA ALA A 561 -9.08 6.83 27.29
C ALA A 561 -9.68 6.54 25.90
N ARG A 562 -10.10 5.30 25.62
CA ARG A 562 -10.80 4.96 24.38
C ARG A 562 -12.12 5.71 24.28
N LEU A 563 -12.89 5.68 25.37
CA LEU A 563 -14.17 6.39 25.46
C LEU A 563 -13.97 7.89 25.29
N ALA A 564 -12.99 8.48 25.98
CA ALA A 564 -12.66 9.89 25.88
C ALA A 564 -12.28 10.32 24.45
N VAL A 565 -11.47 9.53 23.72
CA VAL A 565 -11.08 9.84 22.33
C VAL A 565 -12.27 9.77 21.38
N VAL A 566 -13.15 8.78 21.53
CA VAL A 566 -14.38 8.68 20.72
C VAL A 566 -15.29 9.86 21.01
N PHE A 567 -15.58 10.15 22.28
CA PHE A 567 -16.41 11.30 22.65
C PHE A 567 -15.80 12.62 22.19
N ALA A 568 -14.48 12.80 22.29
CA ALA A 568 -13.81 13.99 21.80
C ALA A 568 -13.99 14.17 20.28
N SER A 569 -14.13 13.10 19.50
CA SER A 569 -14.32 13.18 18.05
C SER A 569 -15.73 13.60 17.61
N VAL A 570 -16.74 13.34 18.43
CA VAL A 570 -18.16 13.61 18.12
C VAL A 570 -18.43 15.09 17.82
N PRO A 571 -18.08 16.06 18.70
CA PRO A 571 -18.39 17.47 18.45
C PRO A 571 -17.69 18.02 17.21
N PHE A 572 -16.48 17.55 16.88
CA PHE A 572 -15.77 18.01 15.68
C PHE A 572 -16.40 17.50 14.38
N HIS A 573 -16.96 16.27 14.37
CA HIS A 573 -17.75 15.80 13.22
C HIS A 573 -19.09 16.51 13.12
N ALA A 574 -19.76 16.71 14.26
CA ALA A 574 -21.03 17.41 14.29
C ALA A 574 -20.86 18.84 13.76
N PHE A 575 -19.81 19.55 14.18
CA PHE A 575 -19.48 20.88 13.69
C PHE A 575 -19.14 20.87 12.20
N PHE A 576 -18.45 19.85 11.68
CA PHE A 576 -18.17 19.73 10.25
C PHE A 576 -19.47 19.66 9.43
N GLY A 577 -20.41 18.81 9.84
CA GLY A 577 -21.71 18.70 9.17
C GLY A 577 -22.51 20.00 9.23
N VAL A 578 -22.57 20.65 10.40
CA VAL A 578 -23.22 21.96 10.57
C VAL A 578 -22.55 23.04 9.70
N ALA A 579 -21.23 23.06 9.63
CA ALA A 579 -20.48 24.02 8.82
C ALA A 579 -20.83 23.88 7.33
N LEU A 580 -20.92 22.64 6.82
CA LEU A 580 -21.38 22.38 5.45
C LEU A 580 -22.84 22.83 5.22
N MET A 581 -23.73 22.57 6.18
CA MET A 581 -25.13 23.00 6.11
C MET A 581 -25.28 24.53 6.14
N SER A 582 -24.43 25.21 6.90
CA SER A 582 -24.41 26.67 7.02
C SER A 582 -23.66 27.37 5.90
N SER A 583 -22.96 26.64 5.03
CA SER A 583 -22.22 27.23 3.92
C SER A 583 -23.17 27.98 2.98
N ALA A 584 -22.72 29.14 2.52
CA ALA A 584 -23.41 29.94 1.50
C ALA A 584 -22.89 29.64 0.07
N THR A 585 -21.80 28.89 -0.05
CA THR A 585 -21.14 28.59 -1.32
C THR A 585 -21.18 27.10 -1.62
N VAL A 586 -21.37 26.78 -2.90
CA VAL A 586 -21.33 25.40 -3.42
C VAL A 586 -19.86 25.01 -3.64
N ILE A 587 -19.38 24.06 -2.87
CA ILE A 587 -18.04 23.51 -3.00
C ILE A 587 -18.00 22.68 -4.29
N GLY A 588 -17.06 23.01 -5.20
CA GLY A 588 -16.96 22.33 -6.49
C GLY A 588 -18.07 22.69 -7.49
N GLY A 589 -18.73 23.84 -7.30
CA GLY A 589 -19.91 24.22 -8.07
C GLY A 589 -19.74 24.24 -9.58
N ASP A 590 -18.55 24.53 -10.12
CA ASP A 590 -18.30 24.52 -11.58
C ASP A 590 -18.45 23.12 -12.18
N PHE A 591 -17.91 22.10 -11.51
CA PHE A 591 -18.00 20.71 -11.94
C PHE A 591 -19.46 20.22 -11.89
N TYR A 592 -20.16 20.43 -10.77
CA TYR A 592 -21.55 19.99 -10.62
C TYR A 592 -22.50 20.73 -11.58
N ARG A 593 -22.25 22.02 -11.88
CA ARG A 593 -23.00 22.75 -12.91
C ARG A 593 -22.75 22.20 -14.30
N ALA A 594 -21.53 21.77 -14.61
CA ALA A 594 -21.18 21.20 -15.92
C ALA A 594 -21.90 19.86 -16.22
N LEU A 595 -22.16 19.04 -15.18
CA LEU A 595 -22.96 17.82 -15.30
C LEU A 595 -24.40 18.10 -15.75
N ALA A 596 -24.96 19.27 -15.39
CA ALA A 596 -26.29 19.73 -15.79
C ALA A 596 -27.42 18.70 -15.49
N LEU A 597 -27.39 18.06 -14.33
CA LEU A 597 -28.38 17.05 -13.93
C LEU A 597 -29.76 17.69 -13.70
N PRO A 598 -30.82 17.29 -14.44
CA PRO A 598 -32.12 17.97 -14.37
C PRO A 598 -32.86 17.75 -13.05
N TRP A 599 -32.48 16.74 -12.27
CA TRP A 599 -33.08 16.43 -10.96
C TRP A 599 -32.30 17.00 -9.77
N VAL A 600 -31.21 17.76 -10.00
CA VAL A 600 -30.47 18.49 -8.95
C VAL A 600 -30.43 19.99 -9.30
N PRO A 601 -31.59 20.68 -9.31
CA PRO A 601 -31.64 22.09 -9.70
C PRO A 601 -30.97 23.03 -8.69
N ASP A 602 -30.91 22.64 -7.41
CA ASP A 602 -30.27 23.40 -6.33
C ASP A 602 -29.08 22.63 -5.73
N LEU A 603 -27.88 22.98 -6.17
CA LEU A 603 -26.64 22.36 -5.71
C LEU A 603 -26.32 22.70 -4.24
N LEU A 604 -26.77 23.86 -3.75
CA LEU A 604 -26.55 24.24 -2.36
C LEU A 604 -27.43 23.39 -1.44
N GLN A 605 -28.66 23.11 -1.87
CA GLN A 605 -29.54 22.19 -1.15
C GLN A 605 -28.99 20.76 -1.12
N ASP A 606 -28.41 20.28 -2.23
CA ASP A 606 -27.73 18.97 -2.25
C ASP A 606 -26.53 18.94 -1.28
N GLN A 607 -25.74 20.01 -1.23
CA GLN A 607 -24.63 20.13 -0.27
C GLN A 607 -25.12 20.16 1.18
N ARG A 608 -26.22 20.85 1.47
CA ARG A 608 -26.84 20.88 2.81
C ARG A 608 -27.33 19.49 3.22
N LEU A 609 -27.93 18.74 2.31
CA LEU A 609 -28.28 17.34 2.55
C LEU A 609 -27.04 16.50 2.87
N GLY A 610 -25.94 16.68 2.13
CA GLY A 610 -24.65 16.07 2.43
C GLY A 610 -24.14 16.41 3.84
N GLY A 611 -24.17 17.69 4.22
CA GLY A 611 -23.81 18.13 5.58
C GLY A 611 -24.69 17.50 6.66
N GLY A 612 -26.00 17.37 6.40
CA GLY A 612 -26.95 16.68 7.28
C GLY A 612 -26.66 15.18 7.41
N LEU A 613 -26.30 14.51 6.31
CA LEU A 613 -25.87 13.11 6.32
C LEU A 613 -24.59 12.93 7.15
N ALA A 614 -23.58 13.80 6.95
CA ALA A 614 -22.33 13.78 7.73
C ALA A 614 -22.56 13.99 9.23
N TRP A 615 -23.48 14.90 9.58
CA TRP A 615 -23.89 15.12 10.97
C TRP A 615 -24.58 13.88 11.55
N ALA A 616 -25.61 13.35 10.87
CA ALA A 616 -26.38 12.21 11.34
C ALA A 616 -25.55 10.93 11.46
N SER A 617 -24.58 10.71 10.57
CA SER A 617 -23.69 9.55 10.63
C SER A 617 -22.72 9.59 11.79
N GLY A 618 -22.41 10.77 12.35
CA GLY A 618 -21.50 10.91 13.50
C GLY A 618 -21.94 10.17 14.75
N GLU A 619 -23.25 9.89 14.88
CA GLU A 619 -23.82 9.16 16.02
C GLU A 619 -23.65 7.62 15.91
N LEU A 620 -23.55 7.10 14.68
CA LEU A 620 -23.46 5.65 14.43
C LEU A 620 -22.19 5.01 15.04
N PRO A 621 -20.98 5.61 14.92
CA PRO A 621 -19.78 5.11 15.59
C PRO A 621 -19.92 5.04 17.11
N LEU A 622 -20.51 6.07 17.73
CA LEU A 622 -20.66 6.11 19.18
C LEU A 622 -21.53 4.94 19.65
N LEU A 623 -22.69 4.72 19.01
CA LEU A 623 -23.58 3.62 19.32
C LEU A 623 -22.88 2.25 19.14
N LEU A 624 -22.22 2.03 18.00
CA LEU A 624 -21.54 0.77 17.70
C LEU A 624 -20.39 0.48 18.66
N VAL A 625 -19.57 1.49 18.97
CA VAL A 625 -18.44 1.35 19.91
C VAL A 625 -18.96 1.10 21.33
N VAL A 626 -20.00 1.81 21.79
CA VAL A 626 -20.61 1.58 23.11
C VAL A 626 -21.15 0.15 23.19
N ILE A 627 -21.91 -0.32 22.19
CA ILE A 627 -22.39 -1.71 22.13
C ILE A 627 -21.22 -2.68 22.18
N ALA A 628 -20.18 -2.45 21.38
CA ALA A 628 -19.00 -3.31 21.35
C ALA A 628 -18.27 -3.35 22.71
N LEU A 629 -18.14 -2.21 23.39
CA LEU A 629 -17.51 -2.11 24.71
C LEU A 629 -18.35 -2.79 25.78
N LEU A 630 -19.68 -2.64 25.77
CA LEU A 630 -20.58 -3.33 26.69
C LEU A 630 -20.51 -4.86 26.53
N ILE A 631 -20.50 -5.34 25.27
CA ILE A 631 -20.31 -6.77 24.98
C ILE A 631 -18.92 -7.24 25.42
N GLN A 632 -17.88 -6.42 25.25
CA GLN A 632 -16.53 -6.77 25.70
C GLN A 632 -16.41 -6.82 27.22
N TRP A 633 -17.04 -5.87 27.92
CA TRP A 633 -17.03 -5.76 29.37
C TRP A 633 -17.79 -6.92 30.01
N SER A 634 -19.04 -7.18 29.59
CA SER A 634 -19.83 -8.33 30.07
C SER A 634 -19.10 -9.66 29.89
N ARG A 635 -18.45 -9.88 28.73
CA ARG A 635 -17.63 -11.09 28.49
C ARG A 635 -16.34 -11.12 29.30
N HIS A 636 -15.79 -9.98 29.68
CA HIS A 636 -14.61 -9.94 30.55
C HIS A 636 -15.01 -10.33 31.97
N ASP A 637 -16.10 -9.77 32.48
CA ASP A 637 -16.65 -10.05 33.80
C ASP A 637 -17.07 -11.51 33.92
N GLU A 638 -17.76 -12.07 32.93
CA GLU A 638 -18.14 -13.50 32.93
C GLU A 638 -16.90 -14.43 32.95
N ARG A 639 -15.80 -14.03 32.28
CA ARG A 639 -14.54 -14.80 32.30
C ARG A 639 -13.80 -14.66 33.62
N SER A 640 -13.83 -13.49 34.24
CA SER A 640 -13.26 -13.27 35.56
C SER A 640 -14.05 -14.04 36.61
N ALA A 641 -15.38 -13.90 36.64
CA ALA A 641 -16.27 -14.68 37.49
C ALA A 641 -16.02 -16.19 37.37
N ARG A 642 -16.00 -16.76 36.15
CA ARG A 642 -15.68 -18.19 35.96
C ARG A 642 -14.27 -18.60 36.40
N ARG A 643 -13.30 -17.69 36.42
CA ARG A 643 -11.95 -17.99 36.95
C ARG A 643 -11.96 -17.97 38.46
N ASP A 644 -12.66 -17.00 39.03
CA ASP A 644 -12.81 -16.84 40.47
C ASP A 644 -13.62 -18.01 41.05
N ASP A 645 -14.71 -18.44 40.40
CA ASP A 645 -15.48 -19.63 40.75
C ASP A 645 -14.62 -20.91 40.72
N ARG A 646 -13.81 -21.11 39.67
CA ARG A 646 -12.90 -22.27 39.59
C ARG A 646 -11.80 -22.24 40.64
N ARG A 647 -11.34 -21.04 41.02
CA ARG A 647 -10.34 -20.86 42.07
C ARG A 647 -10.96 -21.19 43.44
N ALA A 648 -12.15 -20.67 43.69
CA ALA A 648 -12.97 -20.94 44.87
C ALA A 648 -13.29 -22.45 45.05
N GLU A 649 -13.67 -23.13 43.97
CA GLU A 649 -13.86 -24.59 43.97
C GLU A 649 -12.57 -25.37 44.31
N HIS A 650 -11.41 -24.85 43.91
CA HIS A 650 -10.12 -25.51 44.13
C HIS A 650 -9.53 -25.23 45.52
N ASP A 651 -9.67 -24.02 46.06
CA ASP A 651 -9.13 -23.62 47.37
C ASP A 651 -10.15 -23.68 48.52
N GLY A 652 -11.38 -24.09 48.22
CA GLY A 652 -12.47 -24.26 49.19
C GLY A 652 -12.85 -22.93 49.83
N ASP A 653 -13.11 -21.92 48.98
CA ASP A 653 -13.52 -20.58 49.40
C ASP A 653 -12.54 -19.95 50.42
N ALA A 654 -11.23 -20.15 50.21
CA ALA A 654 -10.22 -19.70 51.17
C ALA A 654 -10.29 -18.18 51.43
N ASP A 655 -10.52 -17.40 50.37
CA ASP A 655 -10.63 -15.94 50.44
C ASP A 655 -11.88 -15.51 51.23
N LEU A 656 -13.03 -16.18 51.06
CA LEU A 656 -14.25 -15.92 51.84
C LEU A 656 -14.09 -16.32 53.30
N ARG A 657 -13.39 -17.43 53.60
CA ARG A 657 -13.09 -17.82 54.99
C ARG A 657 -12.17 -16.83 55.67
N ALA A 658 -11.14 -16.34 54.99
CA ALA A 658 -10.24 -15.30 55.51
C ALA A 658 -11.00 -13.98 55.75
N TYR A 659 -11.89 -13.61 54.82
CA TYR A 659 -12.73 -12.42 54.95
C TYR A 659 -13.72 -12.52 56.13
N ASN A 660 -14.41 -13.66 56.28
CA ASN A 660 -15.30 -13.92 57.39
C ASN A 660 -14.55 -13.92 58.74
N ALA A 661 -13.33 -14.46 58.80
CA ALA A 661 -12.50 -14.40 60.01
C ALA A 661 -12.11 -12.96 60.39
N MET A 662 -11.83 -12.10 59.40
CA MET A 662 -11.57 -10.67 59.61
C MET A 662 -12.82 -9.94 60.13
N LEU A 663 -13.99 -10.17 59.53
CA LEU A 663 -15.25 -9.61 60.03
C LEU A 663 -15.56 -10.09 61.45
N HIS A 664 -15.29 -11.35 61.75
CA HIS A 664 -15.46 -11.88 63.11
C HIS A 664 -14.55 -11.14 64.10
N ARG A 665 -13.28 -10.87 63.74
CA ARG A 665 -12.39 -10.05 64.59
C ARG A 665 -12.97 -8.66 64.85
N LEU A 666 -13.43 -7.97 63.81
CA LEU A 666 -14.04 -6.65 63.94
C LEU A 666 -15.33 -6.65 64.78
N ALA A 667 -16.11 -7.73 64.74
CA ALA A 667 -17.33 -7.88 65.54
C ALA A 667 -17.06 -8.28 66.99
N THR A 668 -15.96 -9.01 67.26
CA THR A 668 -15.64 -9.53 68.61
C THR A 668 -14.74 -8.56 69.39
N GLU A 669 -13.97 -7.71 68.71
CA GLU A 669 -13.26 -6.59 69.33
C GLU A 669 -14.27 -5.50 69.75
N THR A 670 -14.89 -5.73 70.91
CA THR A 670 -15.51 -4.66 71.70
C THR A 670 -14.41 -3.64 72.00
N ARG A 671 -14.59 -2.37 71.59
CA ARG A 671 -13.70 -1.27 71.99
C ARG A 671 -13.38 -1.41 73.48
N PRO A 672 -12.11 -1.49 73.90
CA PRO A 672 -11.81 -1.59 75.32
C PRO A 672 -12.39 -0.38 76.04
N SER A 673 -13.18 -0.68 77.07
CA SER A 673 -13.69 0.24 78.07
C SER A 673 -12.56 1.15 78.55
N VAL A 674 -12.70 2.46 78.33
CA VAL A 674 -11.92 3.48 79.00
C VAL A 674 -12.24 3.38 80.49
N ALA A 675 -11.32 2.82 81.27
CA ALA A 675 -11.31 2.95 82.72
C ALA A 675 -9.97 3.58 83.15
N GLN A 676 -10.07 4.89 83.41
CA GLN A 676 -9.38 5.66 84.45
C GLN A 676 -7.85 5.50 84.54
N SER A 677 -7.11 6.43 83.94
CA SER A 677 -6.60 7.66 84.57
C SER A 677 -5.42 7.38 85.50
N ASP A 678 -4.22 7.57 84.94
CA ASP A 678 -3.17 8.24 85.70
C ASP A 678 -2.55 9.31 84.81
N GLU A 679 -2.75 10.55 85.26
CA GLU A 679 -2.13 11.76 84.79
C GLU A 679 -0.62 11.69 85.06
N THR A 680 0.23 11.97 84.07
CA THR A 680 1.25 13.03 84.22
C THR A 680 1.99 13.31 82.90
N GLU A 681 1.94 14.59 82.53
CA GLU A 681 2.95 15.40 81.83
C GLU A 681 3.35 15.10 80.38
N SER A 682 2.79 15.88 79.46
CA SER A 682 3.60 16.59 78.45
C SER A 682 2.90 17.87 77.96
N SER A 683 3.58 19.00 78.15
CA SER A 683 3.13 20.38 77.84
C SER A 683 3.36 20.79 76.35
N PRO A 684 2.71 21.87 75.84
CA PRO A 684 2.48 22.14 74.41
C PRO A 684 3.28 23.31 73.78
N GLY A 685 3.17 23.49 72.45
CA GLY A 685 3.39 24.74 71.69
C GLY A 685 4.41 24.64 70.54
N HIS A 686 4.02 24.60 69.25
CA HIS A 686 3.81 25.73 68.30
C HIS A 686 4.95 26.77 68.29
N THR A 687 5.61 27.06 67.16
CA THR A 687 5.16 28.03 66.12
C THR A 687 5.77 27.86 64.70
N ASP A 688 5.10 28.52 63.76
CA ASP A 688 5.22 28.64 62.29
C ASP A 688 6.43 29.36 61.65
N ARG A 689 6.65 28.99 60.36
CA ARG A 689 7.02 29.75 59.12
C ARG A 689 8.35 30.53 58.98
N VAL A 690 8.98 30.42 57.78
CA VAL A 690 9.01 31.42 56.68
C VAL A 690 9.91 30.96 55.49
N ASP A 691 9.54 31.39 54.28
CA ASP A 691 10.05 31.12 52.92
C ASP A 691 11.34 31.86 52.46
N ALA A 692 11.89 31.37 51.33
CA ALA A 692 12.45 32.07 50.15
C ALA A 692 13.97 32.47 50.00
N GLU A 693 14.47 32.18 48.79
CA GLU A 693 15.75 32.45 48.06
C GLU A 693 16.23 33.94 48.00
N PRO A 694 17.40 34.38 47.44
CA PRO A 694 18.17 33.84 46.27
C PRO A 694 19.73 34.03 46.17
N ALA A 695 20.31 33.42 45.11
CA ALA A 695 21.43 33.77 44.20
C ALA A 695 22.74 34.51 44.63
N GLY A 696 23.88 34.06 44.06
CA GLY A 696 25.11 34.86 43.86
C GLY A 696 26.36 34.05 43.46
N ASP A 697 26.83 34.22 42.21
CA ASP A 697 28.10 33.72 41.64
C ASP A 697 29.28 34.68 41.92
N HIS A 698 30.53 34.16 42.01
CA HIS A 698 31.76 34.81 41.50
C HIS A 698 32.95 33.80 41.44
N GLU A 699 33.57 33.74 40.26
CA GLU A 699 34.99 33.46 39.84
C GLU A 699 36.05 33.02 40.88
N ALA A 700 37.15 32.31 40.62
CA ALA A 700 37.81 31.60 39.51
C ALA A 700 39.18 31.11 40.06
N VAL A 701 39.84 30.09 39.47
CA VAL A 701 41.31 30.01 39.20
C VAL A 701 41.69 28.64 38.57
N ARG A 702 42.26 28.76 37.36
CA ARG A 702 43.20 27.97 36.51
C ARG A 702 43.90 26.73 37.14
N ALA A 703 44.40 25.70 36.44
CA ALA A 703 45.05 25.64 35.12
C ALA A 703 45.29 24.18 34.61
N ALA A 704 45.48 24.08 33.28
CA ALA A 704 46.46 23.27 32.53
C ALA A 704 46.31 21.73 32.35
N GLY A 705 46.36 21.32 31.08
CA GLY A 705 46.50 19.94 30.63
C GLY A 705 47.95 19.49 30.41
N GLY A 706 48.13 18.22 30.05
CA GLY A 706 49.42 17.66 29.68
C GLY A 706 49.42 16.13 29.55
N THR A 707 49.93 15.67 28.42
CA THR A 707 50.16 14.29 27.94
C THR A 707 51.26 13.52 28.70
N ALA A 708 51.18 12.17 28.72
CA ALA A 708 52.24 11.18 28.35
C ALA A 708 52.38 9.92 29.27
N VAL A 709 52.18 8.75 28.64
CA VAL A 709 52.95 7.48 28.60
C VAL A 709 53.92 7.05 29.75
N SER A 710 53.78 5.79 30.20
CA SER A 710 54.81 4.71 30.39
C SER A 710 54.27 3.65 31.38
N ALA A 711 54.07 2.33 31.15
CA ALA A 711 54.82 1.18 30.59
C ALA A 711 55.12 0.12 31.69
N GLY A 712 55.05 -1.17 31.33
CA GLY A 712 55.60 -2.35 32.06
C GLY A 712 54.55 -3.36 32.54
N HIS A 713 54.67 -4.68 32.38
CA HIS A 713 55.66 -5.57 31.76
C HIS A 713 55.10 -7.01 31.82
N GLY A 714 55.43 -7.88 30.84
CA GLY A 714 55.47 -9.35 31.02
C GLY A 714 54.40 -10.21 30.31
N PRO A 715 54.76 -10.88 29.19
CA PRO A 715 54.05 -12.00 28.56
C PRO A 715 54.69 -13.36 28.88
N ASP A 716 54.01 -14.49 28.59
CA ASP A 716 54.66 -15.78 28.28
C ASP A 716 53.72 -16.76 27.53
N PRO A 717 54.26 -17.74 26.76
CA PRO A 717 53.66 -18.24 25.52
C PRO A 717 53.48 -19.78 25.45
N THR A 718 52.92 -20.17 24.29
CA THR A 718 52.91 -21.44 23.51
C THR A 718 54.06 -22.46 23.77
N SER A 719 54.06 -23.78 23.48
CA SER A 719 53.39 -24.66 22.49
C SER A 719 53.91 -26.13 22.61
N SER A 720 53.23 -27.07 21.91
CA SER A 720 53.74 -28.31 21.24
C SER A 720 54.22 -29.50 22.10
N GLU A 721 54.07 -30.79 21.78
CA GLU A 721 53.77 -31.57 20.55
C GLU A 721 53.52 -33.07 20.93
N SER A 722 52.58 -33.76 20.23
CA SER A 722 52.54 -35.14 19.62
C SER A 722 53.33 -36.37 20.18
N PRO A 723 53.19 -37.66 19.69
CA PRO A 723 52.19 -38.37 18.85
C PRO A 723 51.79 -39.84 19.29
N GLU A 724 50.86 -40.45 18.52
CA GLU A 724 50.70 -41.89 18.12
C GLU A 724 50.36 -43.06 19.10
N ALA A 725 49.18 -43.69 18.84
CA ALA A 725 48.79 -45.13 18.65
C ALA A 725 49.41 -46.28 19.49
N PRO A 726 48.89 -47.55 19.49
CA PRO A 726 47.75 -48.15 18.76
C PRO A 726 46.79 -49.04 19.59
N ARG A 727 45.56 -49.26 19.07
CA ARG A 727 44.92 -50.58 18.82
C ARG A 727 43.50 -50.42 18.27
#